data_AF-F9W3M1-F1
#
_entry.id   AF-F9W3M1-F1
#
_cell.length_a   1.000
_cell.length_b   1.000
_cell.length_c   1.000
_cell.angle_alpha   90.00
_cell.angle_beta   90.00
_cell.angle_gamma   90.00
#
_symmetry.space_group_name_H-M   'P 1'
#
loop_
_entity.id
_entity.type
_entity.pdbx_description
1 polymer ?
#
loop_
_entity_poly.entity_id
_entity_poly.type
_entity_poly.pdbx_seq_one_letter_code
_entity_poly.pdbx_strand_id
1 'polypeptide(L)'
;MAAYMFSASRISFTGNSVRRSLCRRAVELLATSLLLFLSTGRVDANATVRVYSLMYHENVPDNFVEAVNAGFNASLASRQWTVAHNMRVEVIAPPTSSSPPIVTLQNAIKENEGSFFLLLGPMGDFTTNLSFVPTLKSQNLVAFAPLTASTASRGWNPNLYFLRVSATAELLALIRYAIGQLRTLRLGFMYLQDVSFGEEEYSLAVRIMNRIGHEFCCVFTVKSSLTGQGLDDDFRSAWIAFTKRNPQAVILFAPPSKDTEKFVRMVVSDARTNKAFLLAPSILQLVMERMWREALNVVSASFVSGQVVLAGINPLATDMQYSAIKRFQENVRSYLKSHPGVTVFNSSDDFDHDDIDGQLMVYGWLVGEVLSQALNTSGWLSSREAFMESLYDQRRYVVDDLVFGDYGNECVGLAAAHGAMCRCNQGGKVVHVRVLTDGYRLLDADSGMMMFDSSQCYSNRVGVRAPFSAVLFKVTDDPVAMNAVEEIDRGSSLLEIIRVGEEGRLFINAITLPSSGIVGELKSELSKRITDAVLGVVSGSVLDVPGVAFIDPVVLEPRLNKYRRHVIHLSPTLEQQFYVVVSYLAGKAREGFHAVIRSSEGDDIGDLLSTTLVTFGMALQSTTIMSGNAPMKGRLPDRGIVYVMGLNTGDAELIADHLQRHGSLLIVVVPFFDMILRHREFVSAFQRRASADRLLFATNLPHWADRNTRSEFVQQFHKAEKNSSR
;
A
#
# COMPACT_ATOMS: atom_id res chain seq x y z
N MET A 1 -22.49 34.94 22.85
CA MET A 1 -23.34 35.75 23.73
C MET A 1 -24.71 35.08 23.80
N ALA A 2 -25.00 34.38 24.90
CA ALA A 2 -26.32 33.93 25.40
C ALA A 2 -26.08 32.73 26.33
N ALA A 3 -25.93 33.03 27.62
CA ALA A 3 -25.90 32.07 28.72
C ALA A 3 -27.27 32.08 29.39
N TYR A 4 -27.82 30.90 29.73
CA TYR A 4 -29.00 30.79 30.58
C TYR A 4 -28.64 30.05 31.87
N MET A 5 -28.67 30.82 32.97
CA MET A 5 -28.66 30.36 34.36
C MET A 5 -30.04 29.84 34.75
N PHE A 6 -30.11 28.73 35.49
CA PHE A 6 -31.29 28.35 36.26
C PHE A 6 -31.12 28.77 37.72
N SER A 7 -32.02 29.62 38.22
CA SER A 7 -32.20 29.93 39.64
C SER A 7 -33.29 29.03 40.23
N ALA A 8 -33.04 28.47 41.41
CA ALA A 8 -33.99 27.67 42.16
C ALA A 8 -34.95 28.54 42.98
N SER A 9 -36.25 28.24 42.93
CA SER A 9 -37.26 28.76 43.85
C SER A 9 -37.91 27.61 44.64
N ARG A 10 -37.90 27.75 45.98
CA ARG A 10 -38.51 26.84 46.94
C ARG A 10 -40.00 27.14 47.08
N ILE A 11 -40.84 26.10 47.08
CA ILE A 11 -42.16 26.13 47.72
C ILE A 11 -42.28 24.90 48.63
N SER A 12 -42.57 25.14 49.90
CA SER A 12 -42.81 24.16 50.95
C SER A 12 -44.28 23.74 50.99
N PHE A 13 -44.55 22.43 51.11
CA PHE A 13 -45.81 21.94 51.68
C PHE A 13 -45.54 20.79 52.65
N THR A 14 -46.14 20.96 53.83
CA THR A 14 -46.14 20.12 55.03
C THR A 14 -47.07 18.91 54.89
N GLY A 15 -46.63 17.72 55.29
CA GLY A 15 -47.48 16.52 55.36
C GLY A 15 -46.70 15.26 55.77
N ASN A 16 -46.38 15.11 57.05
CA ASN A 16 -45.37 14.16 57.54
C ASN A 16 -45.85 12.72 57.84
N SER A 17 -47.14 12.38 57.71
CA SER A 17 -47.63 11.01 58.01
C SER A 17 -47.98 10.18 56.77
N VAL A 18 -48.47 10.79 55.68
CA VAL A 18 -48.81 10.09 54.43
C VAL A 18 -47.56 9.74 53.60
N ARG A 19 -46.48 10.53 53.75
CA ARG A 19 -45.20 10.29 53.06
C ARG A 19 -44.47 9.03 53.53
N ARG A 20 -44.66 8.60 54.79
CA ARG A 20 -43.93 7.44 55.34
C ARG A 20 -44.44 6.09 54.82
N SER A 21 -45.74 5.93 54.53
CA SER A 21 -46.26 4.66 54.00
C SER A 21 -46.05 4.53 52.47
N LEU A 22 -46.16 5.64 51.73
CA LEU A 22 -45.86 5.70 50.30
C LEU A 22 -44.36 5.53 50.02
N CYS A 23 -43.49 6.09 50.86
CA CYS A 23 -42.04 5.91 50.73
C CYS A 23 -41.63 4.47 51.09
N ARG A 24 -42.27 3.81 52.07
CA ARG A 24 -42.00 2.41 52.39
C ARG A 24 -42.43 1.45 51.28
N ARG A 25 -43.60 1.65 50.68
CA ARG A 25 -44.04 0.87 49.50
C ARG A 25 -43.21 1.14 48.25
N ALA A 26 -42.79 2.40 48.03
CA ALA A 26 -41.91 2.74 46.92
C ALA A 26 -40.50 2.14 47.10
N VAL A 27 -39.97 2.09 48.33
CA VAL A 27 -38.69 1.43 48.65
C VAL A 27 -38.81 -0.09 48.57
N GLU A 28 -39.93 -0.70 48.96
CA GLU A 28 -40.17 -2.14 48.78
C GLU A 28 -40.34 -2.52 47.30
N LEU A 29 -41.00 -1.68 46.48
CA LEU A 29 -41.10 -1.84 45.02
C LEU A 29 -39.76 -1.60 44.31
N LEU A 30 -38.96 -0.63 44.76
CA LEU A 30 -37.58 -0.43 44.27
C LEU A 30 -36.67 -1.57 44.69
N ALA A 31 -36.81 -2.11 45.91
CA ALA A 31 -36.01 -3.23 46.38
C ALA A 31 -36.40 -4.53 45.67
N THR A 32 -37.69 -4.78 45.42
CA THR A 32 -38.14 -5.94 44.62
C THR A 32 -37.80 -5.78 43.14
N SER A 33 -37.85 -4.57 42.58
CA SER A 33 -37.36 -4.30 41.23
C SER A 33 -35.83 -4.44 41.14
N LEU A 34 -35.05 -3.98 42.13
CA LEU A 34 -33.61 -4.24 42.20
C LEU A 34 -33.30 -5.74 42.37
N LEU A 35 -34.09 -6.48 43.15
CA LEU A 35 -33.92 -7.92 43.34
C LEU A 35 -34.30 -8.73 42.08
N LEU A 36 -35.25 -8.24 41.27
CA LEU A 36 -35.59 -8.79 39.96
C LEU A 36 -34.58 -8.38 38.87
N PHE A 37 -33.89 -7.25 39.00
CA PHE A 37 -32.74 -6.89 38.16
C PHE A 37 -31.44 -7.61 38.57
N LEU A 38 -31.36 -8.15 39.80
CA LEU A 38 -30.26 -8.97 40.30
C LEU A 38 -30.41 -10.47 39.98
N SER A 39 -31.51 -10.89 39.34
CA SER A 39 -31.70 -12.27 38.87
C SER A 39 -31.35 -12.46 37.39
N THR A 40 -30.59 -11.56 36.77
CA THR A 40 -29.83 -11.91 35.57
C THR A 40 -28.87 -13.02 35.96
N GLY A 41 -28.94 -14.16 35.24
CA GLY A 41 -28.14 -15.35 35.54
C GLY A 41 -26.69 -14.95 35.77
N ARG A 42 -26.27 -14.95 37.04
CA ARG A 42 -24.87 -14.81 37.41
C ARG A 42 -24.18 -16.03 36.84
N VAL A 43 -23.40 -15.80 35.79
CA VAL A 43 -22.33 -16.73 35.39
C VAL A 43 -21.50 -16.96 36.66
N ASP A 44 -21.44 -18.22 37.09
CA ASP A 44 -20.77 -18.64 38.32
C ASP A 44 -19.34 -18.10 38.36
N ALA A 45 -18.85 -17.79 39.56
CA ALA A 45 -17.57 -17.12 39.82
C ALA A 45 -16.31 -17.94 39.47
N ASN A 46 -16.42 -18.91 38.56
CA ASN A 46 -15.34 -19.75 38.06
C ASN A 46 -15.70 -20.39 36.69
N ALA A 47 -16.38 -19.66 35.80
CA ALA A 47 -16.89 -20.21 34.54
C ALA A 47 -15.78 -20.49 33.52
N THR A 48 -15.81 -21.69 32.94
CA THR A 48 -14.93 -22.11 31.85
C THR A 48 -15.67 -22.02 30.53
N VAL A 49 -15.16 -21.24 29.58
CA VAL A 49 -15.64 -21.18 28.21
C VAL A 49 -14.88 -22.19 27.36
N ARG A 50 -15.61 -23.15 26.79
CA ARG A 50 -15.04 -24.13 25.86
C ARG A 50 -14.94 -23.55 24.45
N VAL A 51 -13.78 -23.67 23.83
CA VAL A 51 -13.48 -23.24 22.47
C VAL A 51 -13.12 -24.45 21.64
N TYR A 52 -14.00 -24.86 20.73
CA TYR A 52 -13.75 -25.97 19.81
C TYR A 52 -12.99 -25.46 18.58
N SER A 53 -11.78 -25.97 18.36
CA SER A 53 -10.95 -25.58 17.22
C SER A 53 -11.32 -26.37 15.96
N LEU A 54 -11.76 -25.64 14.94
CA LEU A 54 -11.96 -26.09 13.56
C LEU A 54 -10.85 -25.53 12.63
N MET A 55 -9.73 -25.08 13.20
CA MET A 55 -8.57 -24.55 12.46
C MET A 55 -7.70 -25.66 11.88
N TYR A 56 -8.28 -26.51 11.06
CA TYR A 56 -7.61 -27.64 10.42
C TYR A 56 -8.28 -27.97 9.09
N HIS A 57 -7.56 -28.64 8.19
CA HIS A 57 -8.11 -29.10 6.91
C HIS A 57 -7.27 -30.26 6.35
N GLU A 58 -7.89 -31.26 5.71
CA GLU A 58 -7.20 -32.46 5.20
C GLU A 58 -6.09 -32.15 4.17
N ASN A 59 -6.30 -31.10 3.36
CA ASN A 59 -5.35 -30.65 2.33
C ASN A 59 -4.32 -29.64 2.84
N VAL A 60 -4.28 -29.37 4.15
CA VAL A 60 -3.31 -28.46 4.77
C VAL A 60 -2.33 -29.30 5.60
N PRO A 61 -1.01 -29.15 5.39
CA PRO A 61 0.01 -29.83 6.19
C PRO A 61 -0.18 -29.64 7.71
N ASP A 62 0.07 -30.71 8.48
CA ASP A 62 -0.16 -30.72 9.93
C ASP A 62 0.69 -29.67 10.67
N ASN A 63 1.91 -29.37 10.20
CA ASN A 63 2.77 -28.33 10.80
C ASN A 63 2.11 -26.94 10.76
N PHE A 64 1.38 -26.61 9.68
CA PHE A 64 0.65 -25.34 9.58
C PHE A 64 -0.55 -25.27 10.52
N VAL A 65 -1.26 -26.39 10.66
CA VAL A 65 -2.35 -26.53 11.62
C VAL A 65 -1.81 -26.32 13.03
N GLU A 66 -0.71 -26.99 13.37
CA GLU A 66 -0.08 -26.88 14.67
C GLU A 66 0.48 -25.46 14.92
N ALA A 67 1.07 -24.79 13.92
CA ALA A 67 1.55 -23.41 14.02
C ALA A 67 0.44 -22.41 14.37
N VAL A 68 -0.70 -22.44 13.66
CA VAL A 68 -1.84 -21.56 13.96
C VAL A 68 -2.37 -21.81 15.38
N ASN A 69 -2.55 -23.07 15.76
CA ASN A 69 -3.07 -23.42 17.09
C ASN A 69 -2.06 -23.09 18.21
N ALA A 70 -0.75 -23.24 17.98
CA ALA A 70 0.29 -22.87 18.93
C ALA A 70 0.33 -21.37 19.18
N GLY A 71 0.21 -20.55 18.14
CA GLY A 71 0.10 -19.10 18.27
C GLY A 71 -1.12 -18.69 19.10
N PHE A 72 -2.28 -19.29 18.81
CA PHE A 72 -3.52 -19.05 19.56
C PHE A 72 -3.39 -19.43 21.04
N ASN A 73 -2.86 -20.61 21.32
CA ASN A 73 -2.62 -21.09 22.68
C ASN A 73 -1.60 -20.22 23.43
N ALA A 74 -0.55 -19.74 22.76
CA ALA A 74 0.44 -18.86 23.37
C ALA A 74 -0.18 -17.53 23.83
N SER A 75 -1.09 -16.95 23.04
CA SER A 75 -1.85 -15.76 23.45
C SER A 75 -2.64 -16.03 24.74
N LEU A 76 -3.37 -17.14 24.82
CA LEU A 76 -4.16 -17.48 26.01
C LEU A 76 -3.27 -17.82 27.22
N ALA A 77 -2.20 -18.58 27.01
CA ALA A 77 -1.25 -18.98 28.05
C ALA A 77 -0.55 -17.78 28.69
N SER A 78 -0.26 -16.71 27.93
CA SER A 78 0.30 -15.47 28.48
C SER A 78 -0.56 -14.82 29.57
N ARG A 79 -1.86 -15.16 29.61
CA ARG A 79 -2.83 -14.70 30.61
C ARG A 79 -3.31 -15.82 31.52
N GLN A 80 -2.55 -16.92 31.62
CA GLN A 80 -2.94 -18.11 32.38
C GLN A 80 -4.35 -18.60 31.99
N TRP A 81 -4.66 -18.55 30.69
CA TRP A 81 -5.94 -18.97 30.13
C TRP A 81 -7.14 -18.18 30.68
N THR A 82 -6.92 -16.97 31.20
CA THR A 82 -7.93 -16.13 31.82
C THR A 82 -8.22 -14.91 30.94
N VAL A 83 -9.49 -14.67 30.59
CA VAL A 83 -9.91 -13.60 29.65
C VAL A 83 -10.65 -12.44 30.31
N ALA A 84 -11.23 -12.66 31.49
CA ALA A 84 -11.83 -11.63 32.35
C ALA A 84 -11.64 -12.03 33.82
N HIS A 85 -11.98 -11.14 34.76
CA HIS A 85 -12.00 -11.52 36.18
C HIS A 85 -12.89 -12.76 36.39
N ASN A 86 -12.26 -13.87 36.74
CA ASN A 86 -12.86 -15.18 37.03
C ASN A 86 -13.41 -15.98 35.84
N MET A 87 -12.95 -15.74 34.60
CA MET A 87 -13.33 -16.55 33.43
C MET A 87 -12.13 -17.21 32.75
N ARG A 88 -12.17 -18.53 32.63
CA ARG A 88 -11.13 -19.35 31.99
C ARG A 88 -11.56 -19.83 30.61
N VAL A 89 -10.58 -20.04 29.73
CA VAL A 89 -10.79 -20.61 28.41
C VAL A 89 -10.17 -22.00 28.36
N GLU A 90 -10.96 -22.98 27.92
CA GLU A 90 -10.51 -24.34 27.62
C GLU A 90 -10.59 -24.56 26.12
N VAL A 91 -9.45 -24.84 25.49
CA VAL A 91 -9.37 -25.09 24.05
C VAL A 91 -9.46 -26.58 23.78
N ILE A 92 -10.44 -26.98 23.00
CA ILE A 92 -10.69 -28.37 22.62
C ILE A 92 -10.18 -28.55 21.19
N ALA A 93 -9.09 -29.29 21.07
CA ALA A 93 -8.50 -29.64 19.79
C ALA A 93 -9.41 -30.60 19.01
N PRO A 94 -9.37 -30.58 17.68
CA PRO A 94 -10.09 -31.55 16.87
C PRO A 94 -9.55 -32.98 17.10
N PRO A 95 -10.40 -34.01 17.01
CA PRO A 95 -9.94 -35.41 17.17
C PRO A 95 -8.95 -35.83 16.07
N THR A 96 -9.18 -35.38 14.83
CA THR A 96 -8.30 -35.62 13.68
C THR A 96 -8.38 -34.45 12.68
N SER A 97 -7.30 -34.20 11.94
CA SER A 97 -7.27 -33.21 10.84
C SER A 97 -8.05 -33.65 9.60
N SER A 98 -8.43 -34.94 9.52
CA SER A 98 -9.19 -35.55 8.42
C SER A 98 -10.71 -35.50 8.59
N SER A 99 -11.22 -35.19 9.79
CA SER A 99 -12.66 -35.21 10.05
C SER A 99 -13.34 -33.97 9.45
N PRO A 100 -14.38 -34.10 8.60
CA PRO A 100 -15.05 -32.93 8.03
C PRO A 100 -15.51 -31.95 9.14
N PRO A 101 -15.29 -30.63 9.02
CA PRO A 101 -15.61 -29.66 10.08
C PRO A 101 -17.04 -29.71 10.60
N ILE A 102 -18.00 -30.11 9.74
CA ILE A 102 -19.40 -30.29 10.12
C ILE A 102 -19.60 -31.40 11.17
N VAL A 103 -18.80 -32.47 11.13
CA VAL A 103 -18.91 -33.58 12.08
C VAL A 103 -18.47 -33.13 13.46
N THR A 104 -17.32 -32.43 13.53
CA THR A 104 -16.82 -31.83 14.77
C THR A 104 -17.80 -30.80 15.34
N LEU A 105 -18.39 -29.96 14.48
CA LEU A 105 -19.46 -29.03 14.89
C LEU A 105 -20.65 -29.76 15.51
N GLN A 106 -21.15 -30.81 14.87
CA GLN A 106 -22.29 -31.58 15.38
C GLN A 106 -21.98 -32.28 16.71
N ASN A 107 -20.76 -32.77 16.90
CA ASN A 107 -20.33 -33.35 18.17
C ASN A 107 -20.23 -32.29 19.26
N ALA A 108 -19.63 -31.13 18.96
CA ALA A 108 -19.55 -30.01 19.90
C ALA A 108 -20.95 -29.54 20.34
N ILE A 109 -21.92 -29.49 19.42
CA ILE A 109 -23.32 -29.15 19.75
C ILE A 109 -23.92 -30.17 20.72
N LYS A 110 -23.72 -31.47 20.48
CA LYS A 110 -24.24 -32.55 21.34
C LYS A 110 -23.60 -32.54 22.73
N GLU A 111 -22.29 -32.32 22.82
CA GLU A 111 -21.55 -32.29 24.09
C GLU A 111 -21.89 -31.06 24.95
N ASN A 112 -22.43 -30.01 24.34
CA ASN A 112 -22.72 -28.73 24.97
C ASN A 112 -24.19 -28.32 24.78
N GLU A 113 -25.09 -29.30 24.84
CA GLU A 113 -26.52 -29.06 24.76
C GLU A 113 -26.96 -28.13 25.91
N GLY A 114 -27.55 -26.99 25.57
CA GLY A 114 -27.96 -25.98 26.56
C GLY A 114 -26.84 -25.15 27.20
N SER A 115 -25.57 -25.33 26.79
CA SER A 115 -24.44 -24.55 27.32
C SER A 115 -23.78 -23.64 26.27
N PHE A 116 -23.09 -22.61 26.78
CA PHE A 116 -22.32 -21.67 25.96
C PHE A 116 -20.95 -22.26 25.60
N PHE A 117 -20.61 -22.21 24.31
CA PHE A 117 -19.30 -22.59 23.79
C PHE A 117 -19.02 -21.78 22.51
N LEU A 118 -17.76 -21.80 22.08
CA LEU A 118 -17.29 -21.06 20.92
C LEU A 118 -16.66 -21.98 19.88
N LEU A 119 -16.69 -21.52 18.64
CA LEU A 119 -16.05 -22.19 17.51
C LEU A 119 -14.92 -21.30 17.00
N LEU A 120 -13.71 -21.83 16.96
CA LEU A 120 -12.56 -21.19 16.32
C LEU A 120 -12.39 -21.78 14.91
N GLY A 121 -12.28 -20.93 13.89
CA GLY A 121 -12.28 -21.35 12.49
C GLY A 121 -13.70 -21.40 11.89
N PRO A 122 -13.96 -22.20 10.85
CA PRO A 122 -13.11 -23.26 10.32
C PRO A 122 -12.00 -22.77 9.37
N MET A 123 -11.04 -23.65 9.09
CA MET A 123 -10.05 -23.51 8.01
C MET A 123 -10.55 -24.17 6.73
N GLY A 124 -10.41 -23.47 5.60
CA GLY A 124 -10.88 -23.91 4.27
C GLY A 124 -12.24 -23.33 3.88
N ASP A 125 -12.63 -23.55 2.61
CA ASP A 125 -13.89 -23.05 2.07
C ASP A 125 -15.06 -23.97 2.43
N PHE A 126 -15.58 -23.78 3.64
CA PHE A 126 -16.67 -24.57 4.23
C PHE A 126 -18.04 -24.38 3.57
N THR A 127 -18.20 -23.40 2.67
CA THR A 127 -19.43 -23.21 1.87
C THR A 127 -19.67 -24.33 0.87
N THR A 128 -18.65 -25.13 0.57
CA THR A 128 -18.79 -26.40 -0.16
C THR A 128 -19.69 -27.39 0.58
N ASN A 129 -19.75 -27.32 1.91
CA ASN A 129 -20.71 -28.06 2.72
C ASN A 129 -21.96 -27.21 2.96
N LEU A 130 -23.03 -27.50 2.20
CA LEU A 130 -24.30 -26.79 2.27
C LEU A 130 -24.97 -26.81 3.65
N SER A 131 -24.57 -27.71 4.57
CA SER A 131 -25.15 -27.82 5.92
C SER A 131 -24.42 -27.00 6.98
N PHE A 132 -23.18 -26.57 6.75
CA PHE A 132 -22.35 -25.94 7.79
C PHE A 132 -22.94 -24.61 8.27
N VAL A 133 -23.12 -23.65 7.36
CA VAL A 133 -23.68 -22.33 7.69
C VAL A 133 -25.12 -22.43 8.23
N PRO A 134 -26.03 -23.23 7.64
CA PRO A 134 -27.35 -23.44 8.23
C PRO A 134 -27.32 -24.00 9.67
N THR A 135 -26.37 -24.88 9.99
CA THR A 135 -26.21 -25.44 11.34
C THR A 135 -25.76 -24.36 12.33
N LEU A 136 -24.83 -23.48 11.94
CA LEU A 136 -24.45 -22.34 12.79
C LEU A 136 -25.66 -21.45 13.09
N LYS A 137 -26.47 -21.15 12.07
CA LYS A 137 -27.68 -20.33 12.20
C LYS A 137 -28.71 -20.94 13.14
N SER A 138 -29.00 -22.24 12.99
CA SER A 138 -30.02 -22.91 13.82
C SER A 138 -29.61 -23.04 15.29
N GLN A 139 -28.32 -22.98 15.58
CA GLN A 139 -27.75 -23.10 16.92
C GLN A 139 -27.28 -21.76 17.53
N ASN A 140 -27.50 -20.65 16.81
CA ASN A 140 -27.02 -19.31 17.15
C ASN A 140 -25.51 -19.24 17.44
N LEU A 141 -24.72 -20.06 16.73
CA LEU A 141 -23.27 -20.14 16.89
C LEU A 141 -22.55 -19.19 15.94
N VAL A 142 -21.44 -18.64 16.41
CA VAL A 142 -20.53 -17.82 15.59
C VAL A 142 -19.24 -18.58 15.38
N ALA A 143 -18.88 -18.77 14.11
CA ALA A 143 -17.57 -19.25 13.68
C ALA A 143 -16.57 -18.08 13.74
N PHE A 144 -15.65 -18.14 14.70
CA PHE A 144 -14.74 -17.05 15.02
C PHE A 144 -13.41 -17.19 14.25
N ALA A 145 -13.02 -16.12 13.55
CA ALA A 145 -11.85 -16.05 12.69
C ALA A 145 -11.73 -17.15 11.61
N PRO A 146 -12.76 -17.45 10.79
CA PRO A 146 -12.62 -18.44 9.72
C PRO A 146 -11.49 -18.08 8.76
N LEU A 147 -10.74 -19.09 8.31
CA LEU A 147 -9.63 -18.93 7.37
C LEU A 147 -10.05 -19.50 6.01
N THR A 148 -10.50 -18.61 5.12
CA THR A 148 -11.04 -18.98 3.79
C THR A 148 -10.14 -18.50 2.66
N ALA A 149 -10.20 -19.22 1.54
CA ALA A 149 -9.41 -18.95 0.34
C ALA A 149 -10.17 -18.10 -0.68
N SER A 150 -11.50 -18.26 -0.76
CA SER A 150 -12.35 -17.59 -1.75
C SER A 150 -13.26 -16.52 -1.17
N THR A 151 -13.81 -15.70 -2.08
CA THR A 151 -14.86 -14.72 -1.80
C THR A 151 -16.25 -15.32 -1.65
N ALA A 152 -16.47 -16.58 -2.03
CA ALA A 152 -17.78 -17.21 -2.00
C ALA A 152 -18.43 -17.25 -0.60
N SER A 153 -17.59 -17.28 0.44
CA SER A 153 -18.01 -17.23 1.86
C SER A 153 -18.06 -15.81 2.44
N ARG A 154 -17.67 -14.80 1.66
CA ARG A 154 -17.50 -13.41 2.10
C ARG A 154 -18.75 -12.60 1.73
N GLY A 155 -19.50 -12.25 2.77
CA GLY A 155 -20.71 -11.45 2.71
C GLY A 155 -21.27 -11.27 4.12
N TRP A 156 -22.36 -10.51 4.24
CA TRP A 156 -22.97 -10.29 5.55
C TRP A 156 -23.59 -11.58 6.07
N ASN A 157 -23.01 -12.11 7.15
CA ASN A 157 -23.53 -13.24 7.89
C ASN A 157 -23.07 -13.11 9.35
N PRO A 158 -23.98 -12.92 10.31
CA PRO A 158 -23.62 -12.74 11.72
C PRO A 158 -23.04 -14.01 12.37
N ASN A 159 -23.18 -15.18 11.72
CA ASN A 159 -22.61 -16.43 12.20
C ASN A 159 -21.15 -16.63 11.76
N LEU A 160 -20.57 -15.71 10.99
CA LEU A 160 -19.18 -15.78 10.51
C LEU A 160 -18.46 -14.49 10.90
N TYR A 161 -17.35 -14.59 11.64
CA TYR A 161 -16.63 -13.44 12.16
C TYR A 161 -15.18 -13.39 11.68
N PHE A 162 -14.89 -12.66 10.60
CA PHE A 162 -13.58 -12.67 9.97
C PHE A 162 -12.63 -11.65 10.59
N LEU A 163 -11.41 -12.06 10.93
CA LEU A 163 -10.33 -11.18 11.39
C LEU A 163 -9.35 -10.81 10.27
N ARG A 164 -9.12 -11.73 9.31
CA ARG A 164 -8.26 -11.46 8.14
C ARG A 164 -8.98 -10.66 7.06
N VAL A 165 -8.17 -10.02 6.22
CA VAL A 165 -8.59 -9.46 4.93
C VAL A 165 -9.26 -10.52 4.04
N SER A 166 -10.11 -10.07 3.11
CA SER A 166 -10.80 -10.93 2.16
C SER A 166 -9.93 -11.27 0.95
N ALA A 167 -10.23 -12.37 0.26
CA ALA A 167 -9.57 -12.73 -0.99
C ALA A 167 -9.71 -11.64 -2.08
N THR A 168 -10.82 -10.87 -2.07
CA THR A 168 -10.96 -9.66 -2.89
C THR A 168 -9.85 -8.65 -2.59
N ALA A 169 -9.61 -8.35 -1.30
CA ALA A 169 -8.60 -7.37 -0.90
C ALA A 169 -7.21 -7.77 -1.38
N GLU A 170 -6.86 -9.05 -1.25
CA GLU A 170 -5.60 -9.60 -1.73
C GLU A 170 -5.49 -9.50 -3.25
N LEU A 171 -6.55 -9.84 -3.99
CA LEU A 171 -6.59 -9.67 -5.44
C LEU A 171 -6.36 -8.21 -5.85
N LEU A 172 -6.98 -7.24 -5.17
CA LEU A 172 -6.78 -5.81 -5.46
C LEU A 172 -5.32 -5.40 -5.26
N ALA A 173 -4.69 -5.85 -4.17
CA ALA A 173 -3.29 -5.57 -3.87
C ALA A 173 -2.36 -6.19 -4.91
N LEU A 174 -2.59 -7.45 -5.30
CA LEU A 174 -1.79 -8.15 -6.31
C LEU A 174 -1.95 -7.52 -7.71
N ILE A 175 -3.15 -7.10 -8.10
CA ILE A 175 -3.36 -6.34 -9.34
C ILE A 175 -2.57 -5.04 -9.28
N ARG A 176 -2.74 -4.24 -8.22
CA ARG A 176 -2.04 -2.96 -8.03
C ARG A 176 -0.52 -3.13 -8.11
N TYR A 177 0.02 -4.16 -7.46
CA TYR A 177 1.45 -4.46 -7.48
C TYR A 177 1.93 -4.89 -8.87
N ALA A 178 1.17 -5.74 -9.57
CA ALA A 178 1.53 -6.20 -10.92
C ALA A 178 1.61 -5.06 -11.95
N ILE A 179 0.63 -4.15 -11.94
CA ILE A 179 0.55 -3.06 -12.93
C ILE A 179 1.34 -1.82 -12.52
N GLY A 180 1.43 -1.54 -11.22
CA GLY A 180 2.09 -0.36 -10.67
C GLY A 180 3.57 -0.60 -10.42
N GLN A 181 3.91 -1.58 -9.57
CA GLN A 181 5.29 -1.81 -9.14
C GLN A 181 6.07 -2.64 -10.17
N LEU A 182 5.53 -3.77 -10.62
CA LEU A 182 6.17 -4.61 -11.64
C LEU A 182 6.05 -4.01 -13.06
N ARG A 183 5.08 -3.10 -13.26
CA ARG A 183 4.79 -2.44 -14.54
C ARG A 183 4.55 -3.43 -15.67
N THR A 184 3.79 -4.48 -15.36
CA THR A 184 3.63 -5.66 -16.22
C THR A 184 2.79 -5.31 -17.44
N LEU A 185 3.38 -5.39 -18.64
CA LEU A 185 2.65 -5.15 -19.89
C LEU A 185 1.76 -6.34 -20.26
N ARG A 186 2.25 -7.57 -20.05
CA ARG A 186 1.54 -8.82 -20.37
C ARG A 186 1.23 -9.59 -19.09
N LEU A 187 0.16 -9.19 -18.41
CA LEU A 187 -0.33 -9.86 -17.21
C LEU A 187 -1.30 -10.99 -17.59
N GLY A 188 -0.99 -12.21 -17.16
CA GLY A 188 -1.87 -13.37 -17.27
C GLY A 188 -2.65 -13.64 -15.99
N PHE A 189 -3.68 -14.47 -16.10
CA PHE A 189 -4.44 -14.98 -14.95
C PHE A 189 -4.55 -16.50 -15.02
N MET A 190 -4.51 -17.18 -13.88
CA MET A 190 -4.70 -18.62 -13.76
C MET A 190 -5.77 -18.89 -12.71
N TYR A 191 -6.78 -19.67 -13.10
CA TYR A 191 -7.78 -20.26 -12.18
C TYR A 191 -8.22 -21.64 -12.67
N LEU A 192 -8.86 -22.41 -11.79
CA LEU A 192 -9.46 -23.70 -12.15
C LEU A 192 -10.99 -23.60 -12.17
N GLN A 193 -11.64 -24.35 -13.07
CA GLN A 193 -13.09 -24.39 -13.24
C GLN A 193 -13.73 -25.39 -12.27
N ASP A 194 -15.04 -25.23 -12.07
CA ASP A 194 -15.87 -26.11 -11.23
C ASP A 194 -15.47 -26.08 -9.74
N VAL A 195 -14.83 -25.00 -9.29
CA VAL A 195 -14.44 -24.77 -7.89
C VAL A 195 -14.63 -23.30 -7.52
N SER A 196 -15.04 -23.03 -6.27
CA SER A 196 -15.33 -21.66 -5.81
C SER A 196 -14.11 -20.74 -5.74
N PHE A 197 -12.92 -21.31 -5.52
CA PHE A 197 -11.69 -20.55 -5.42
C PHE A 197 -11.08 -20.31 -6.81
N GLY A 198 -11.22 -19.08 -7.30
CA GLY A 198 -10.60 -18.59 -8.53
C GLY A 198 -11.58 -18.02 -9.55
N GLU A 199 -12.76 -18.61 -9.73
CA GLU A 199 -13.73 -18.18 -10.75
C GLU A 199 -14.36 -16.82 -10.44
N GLU A 200 -14.76 -16.61 -9.18
CA GLU A 200 -15.30 -15.33 -8.71
C GLU A 200 -14.22 -14.24 -8.74
N GLU A 201 -13.00 -14.59 -8.31
CA GLU A 201 -11.86 -13.69 -8.31
C GLU A 201 -11.45 -13.30 -9.73
N TYR A 202 -11.43 -14.23 -10.68
CA TYR A 202 -11.18 -13.93 -12.09
C TYR A 202 -12.23 -12.98 -12.66
N SER A 203 -13.51 -13.26 -12.42
CA SER A 203 -14.62 -12.41 -12.88
C SER A 203 -14.53 -10.99 -12.33
N LEU A 204 -14.14 -10.86 -11.07
CA LEU A 204 -13.88 -9.57 -10.44
C LEU A 204 -12.64 -8.90 -11.03
N ALA A 205 -11.55 -9.63 -11.23
CA ALA A 205 -10.30 -9.13 -11.78
C ALA A 205 -10.50 -8.53 -13.18
N VAL A 206 -11.26 -9.18 -14.06
CA VAL A 206 -11.61 -8.66 -15.40
C VAL A 206 -12.34 -7.32 -15.30
N ARG A 207 -13.33 -7.20 -14.41
CA ARG A 207 -14.05 -5.93 -14.20
C ARG A 207 -13.14 -4.81 -13.72
N ILE A 208 -12.21 -5.13 -12.81
CA ILE A 208 -11.24 -4.15 -12.29
C ILE A 208 -10.30 -3.70 -13.39
N MET A 209 -9.68 -4.64 -14.10
CA MET A 209 -8.74 -4.38 -15.20
C MET A 209 -9.38 -3.47 -16.25
N ASN A 210 -10.59 -3.80 -16.70
CA ASN A 210 -11.33 -2.99 -17.67
C ASN A 210 -11.59 -1.57 -17.16
N ARG A 211 -11.95 -1.41 -15.88
CA ARG A 211 -12.22 -0.10 -15.26
C ARG A 211 -10.97 0.79 -15.21
N ILE A 212 -9.78 0.19 -15.11
CA ILE A 212 -8.50 0.91 -15.07
C ILE A 212 -7.82 1.00 -16.44
N GLY A 213 -8.46 0.53 -17.51
CA GLY A 213 -7.96 0.64 -18.88
C GLY A 213 -6.95 -0.43 -19.28
N HIS A 214 -6.95 -1.58 -18.61
CA HIS A 214 -6.08 -2.72 -18.91
C HIS A 214 -6.87 -4.01 -19.15
N GLU A 215 -6.24 -4.99 -19.77
CA GLU A 215 -6.80 -6.33 -20.01
C GLU A 215 -5.75 -7.40 -19.70
N PHE A 216 -6.19 -8.62 -19.38
CA PHE A 216 -5.28 -9.77 -19.28
C PHE A 216 -4.80 -10.19 -20.67
N CYS A 217 -3.50 -10.40 -20.83
CA CYS A 217 -2.94 -10.82 -22.13
C CYS A 217 -3.29 -12.27 -22.50
N CYS A 218 -3.50 -13.10 -21.47
CA CYS A 218 -3.90 -14.50 -21.57
C CYS A 218 -4.50 -14.99 -20.24
N VAL A 219 -5.27 -16.08 -20.34
CA VAL A 219 -5.87 -16.74 -19.20
C VAL A 219 -5.61 -18.24 -19.33
N PHE A 220 -5.09 -18.86 -18.28
CA PHE A 220 -4.99 -20.31 -18.17
C PHE A 220 -6.15 -20.81 -17.32
N THR A 221 -6.94 -21.73 -17.85
CA THR A 221 -8.04 -22.34 -17.11
C THR A 221 -8.33 -23.74 -17.63
N VAL A 222 -8.60 -24.66 -16.70
CA VAL A 222 -9.00 -26.05 -16.94
C VAL A 222 -9.92 -26.51 -15.80
N LYS A 223 -10.67 -27.59 -16.01
CA LYS A 223 -11.44 -28.22 -14.94
C LYS A 223 -10.54 -28.75 -13.83
N SER A 224 -10.95 -28.50 -12.59
CA SER A 224 -10.19 -28.91 -11.41
C SER A 224 -10.22 -30.42 -11.18
N SER A 225 -9.05 -31.00 -10.86
CA SER A 225 -8.91 -32.39 -10.42
C SER A 225 -9.71 -32.71 -9.15
N LEU A 226 -10.15 -31.68 -8.41
CA LEU A 226 -10.90 -31.82 -7.16
C LEU A 226 -12.36 -32.25 -7.39
N THR A 227 -12.94 -31.94 -8.56
CA THR A 227 -14.34 -32.24 -8.90
C THR A 227 -14.48 -33.26 -10.03
N GLY A 228 -13.36 -33.68 -10.65
CA GLY A 228 -13.27 -34.77 -11.62
C GLY A 228 -11.87 -34.82 -12.25
N GLN A 229 -11.49 -35.89 -12.95
CA GLN A 229 -10.20 -35.92 -13.66
C GLN A 229 -10.22 -34.93 -14.83
N GLY A 230 -9.42 -33.87 -14.75
CA GLY A 230 -9.06 -33.06 -15.91
C GLY A 230 -8.29 -33.90 -16.93
N LEU A 231 -8.61 -33.77 -18.22
CA LEU A 231 -7.89 -34.49 -19.26
C LEU A 231 -6.52 -33.84 -19.49
N ASP A 232 -5.46 -34.65 -19.52
CA ASP A 232 -4.10 -34.16 -19.76
C ASP A 232 -3.98 -33.40 -21.10
N ASP A 233 -4.78 -33.78 -22.09
CA ASP A 233 -4.87 -33.12 -23.39
C ASP A 233 -5.47 -31.71 -23.30
N ASP A 234 -6.47 -31.50 -22.43
CA ASP A 234 -7.07 -30.18 -22.20
C ASP A 234 -6.05 -29.25 -21.53
N PHE A 235 -5.32 -29.77 -20.53
CA PHE A 235 -4.24 -29.03 -19.88
C PHE A 235 -3.16 -28.61 -20.88
N ARG A 236 -2.70 -29.53 -21.72
CA ARG A 236 -1.67 -29.25 -22.73
C ARG A 236 -2.15 -28.22 -23.75
N SER A 237 -3.39 -28.33 -24.20
CA SER A 237 -3.99 -27.38 -25.16
C SER A 237 -4.11 -25.98 -24.55
N ALA A 238 -4.60 -25.88 -23.31
CA ALA A 238 -4.68 -24.63 -22.57
C ALA A 238 -3.29 -24.01 -22.35
N TRP A 239 -2.28 -24.83 -22.00
CA TRP A 239 -0.91 -24.38 -21.81
C TRP A 239 -0.31 -23.79 -23.09
N ILE A 240 -0.48 -24.46 -24.24
CA ILE A 240 0.00 -23.98 -25.54
C ILE A 240 -0.64 -22.63 -25.90
N ALA A 241 -1.95 -22.50 -25.69
CA ALA A 241 -2.67 -21.24 -25.95
C ALA A 241 -2.19 -20.11 -25.03
N PHE A 242 -2.03 -20.40 -23.73
CA PHE A 242 -1.58 -19.46 -22.71
C PHE A 242 -0.17 -18.91 -23.00
N THR A 243 0.77 -19.81 -23.27
CA THR A 243 2.18 -19.46 -23.50
C THR A 243 2.43 -18.76 -24.83
N LYS A 244 1.57 -18.95 -25.84
CA LYS A 244 1.65 -18.21 -27.13
C LYS A 244 1.57 -16.69 -26.95
N ARG A 245 0.96 -16.23 -25.85
CA ARG A 245 0.81 -14.81 -25.51
C ARG A 245 1.98 -14.25 -24.69
N ASN A 246 2.97 -15.09 -24.35
CA ASN A 246 4.22 -14.70 -23.68
C ASN A 246 4.00 -13.88 -22.39
N PRO A 247 3.26 -14.41 -21.40
CA PRO A 247 2.98 -13.68 -20.16
C PRO A 247 4.27 -13.32 -19.42
N GLN A 248 4.32 -12.09 -18.91
CA GLN A 248 5.44 -11.59 -18.10
C GLN A 248 5.20 -11.73 -16.61
N ALA A 249 3.93 -11.76 -16.20
CA ALA A 249 3.53 -12.11 -14.86
C ALA A 249 2.20 -12.85 -14.92
N VAL A 250 1.89 -13.65 -13.89
CA VAL A 250 0.65 -14.41 -13.78
C VAL A 250 0.10 -14.24 -12.38
N ILE A 251 -1.16 -13.82 -12.27
CA ILE A 251 -1.91 -13.92 -11.01
C ILE A 251 -2.52 -15.33 -10.93
N LEU A 252 -2.16 -16.08 -9.90
CA LEU A 252 -2.59 -17.44 -9.64
C LEU A 252 -3.62 -17.46 -8.50
N PHE A 253 -4.89 -17.69 -8.82
CA PHE A 253 -5.98 -17.91 -7.86
C PHE A 253 -6.61 -19.27 -8.12
N ALA A 254 -6.08 -20.30 -7.46
CA ALA A 254 -6.56 -21.66 -7.56
C ALA A 254 -6.28 -22.43 -6.25
N PRO A 255 -7.06 -23.48 -5.94
CA PRO A 255 -6.78 -24.36 -4.81
C PRO A 255 -5.39 -25.00 -4.88
N PRO A 256 -4.79 -25.37 -3.73
CA PRO A 256 -3.57 -26.17 -3.68
C PRO A 256 -3.84 -27.61 -4.14
N SER A 257 -3.91 -27.84 -5.46
CA SER A 257 -4.22 -29.13 -6.09
C SER A 257 -3.08 -29.60 -7.00
N LYS A 258 -3.19 -30.83 -7.52
CA LYS A 258 -2.24 -31.39 -8.49
C LYS A 258 -2.16 -30.58 -9.79
N ASP A 259 -3.28 -29.98 -10.23
CA ASP A 259 -3.28 -29.13 -11.43
C ASP A 259 -2.53 -27.82 -11.19
N THR A 260 -2.69 -27.22 -10.01
CA THR A 260 -1.95 -26.03 -9.61
C THR A 260 -0.46 -26.32 -9.52
N GLU A 261 -0.06 -27.47 -8.96
CA GLU A 261 1.34 -27.91 -8.95
C GLU A 261 1.89 -28.12 -10.36
N LYS A 262 1.11 -28.79 -11.22
CA LYS A 262 1.46 -28.99 -12.63
C LYS A 262 1.64 -27.65 -13.34
N PHE A 263 0.76 -26.67 -13.11
CA PHE A 263 0.89 -25.32 -13.67
C PHE A 263 2.18 -24.64 -13.21
N VAL A 264 2.48 -24.63 -11.91
CA VAL A 264 3.72 -24.02 -11.38
C VAL A 264 4.95 -24.69 -11.99
N ARG A 265 4.96 -26.02 -12.09
CA ARG A 265 6.04 -26.78 -12.74
C ARG A 265 6.24 -26.38 -14.19
N MET A 266 5.15 -26.19 -14.93
CA MET A 266 5.20 -25.74 -16.33
C MET A 266 5.69 -24.28 -16.46
N VAL A 267 5.29 -23.38 -15.56
CA VAL A 267 5.78 -21.99 -15.53
C VAL A 267 7.30 -21.95 -15.40
N VAL A 268 7.85 -22.74 -14.49
CA VAL A 268 9.30 -22.82 -14.23
C VAL A 268 10.06 -23.51 -15.37
N SER A 269 9.50 -24.58 -15.94
CA SER A 269 10.21 -25.41 -16.92
C SER A 269 10.15 -24.91 -18.36
N ASP A 270 9.08 -24.22 -18.76
CA ASP A 270 8.93 -23.74 -20.13
C ASP A 270 9.73 -22.46 -20.37
N ALA A 271 10.61 -22.48 -21.38
CA ALA A 271 11.47 -21.35 -21.73
C ALA A 271 10.72 -20.05 -22.05
N ARG A 272 9.42 -20.14 -22.37
CA ARG A 272 8.56 -18.98 -22.66
C ARG A 272 8.02 -18.31 -21.39
N THR A 273 8.04 -18.99 -20.25
CA THR A 273 7.46 -18.51 -18.97
C THR A 273 8.42 -18.56 -17.80
N ASN A 274 9.59 -19.18 -17.92
CA ASN A 274 10.55 -19.36 -16.83
C ASN A 274 11.10 -18.06 -16.22
N LYS A 275 10.87 -16.90 -16.87
CA LYS A 275 11.18 -15.55 -16.35
C LYS A 275 9.95 -14.77 -15.89
N ALA A 276 8.76 -15.36 -15.98
CA ALA A 276 7.53 -14.69 -15.57
C ALA A 276 7.43 -14.62 -14.06
N PHE A 277 6.89 -13.52 -13.54
CA PHE A 277 6.54 -13.40 -12.13
C PHE A 277 5.29 -14.23 -11.83
N LEU A 278 5.24 -14.87 -10.67
CA LEU A 278 4.05 -15.58 -10.20
C LEU A 278 3.52 -14.89 -8.94
N LEU A 279 2.30 -14.36 -9.00
CA LEU A 279 1.64 -13.64 -7.93
C LEU A 279 0.51 -14.49 -7.36
N ALA A 280 0.43 -14.69 -6.04
CA ALA A 280 -0.57 -15.57 -5.42
C ALA A 280 -1.12 -15.04 -4.08
N PRO A 281 -2.38 -15.37 -3.72
CA PRO A 281 -2.98 -15.00 -2.44
C PRO A 281 -2.31 -15.73 -1.26
N SER A 282 -2.55 -15.25 -0.05
CA SER A 282 -1.87 -15.72 1.16
C SER A 282 -2.09 -17.20 1.45
N ILE A 283 -3.23 -17.76 1.04
CA ILE A 283 -3.51 -19.18 1.26
C ILE A 283 -2.54 -20.08 0.48
N LEU A 284 -2.01 -19.61 -0.65
CA LEU A 284 -1.04 -20.35 -1.43
C LEU A 284 0.39 -20.23 -0.86
N GLN A 285 0.65 -19.34 0.09
CA GLN A 285 1.95 -19.30 0.80
C GLN A 285 2.30 -20.67 1.38
N LEU A 286 1.28 -21.36 1.93
CA LEU A 286 1.38 -22.69 2.52
C LEU A 286 2.05 -23.73 1.60
N VAL A 287 1.88 -23.62 0.29
CA VAL A 287 2.36 -24.65 -0.65
C VAL A 287 3.30 -24.11 -1.72
N MET A 288 3.32 -22.79 -1.95
CA MET A 288 4.03 -22.18 -3.07
C MET A 288 5.53 -22.39 -2.97
N GLU A 289 6.11 -22.23 -1.77
CA GLU A 289 7.54 -22.39 -1.57
C GLU A 289 8.01 -23.80 -1.98
N ARG A 290 7.33 -24.84 -1.46
CA ARG A 290 7.58 -26.24 -1.81
C ARG A 290 7.42 -26.47 -3.31
N MET A 291 6.27 -26.07 -3.87
CA MET A 291 5.95 -26.28 -5.29
C MET A 291 7.01 -25.62 -6.20
N TRP A 292 7.46 -24.42 -5.86
CA TRP A 292 8.46 -23.68 -6.61
C TRP A 292 9.84 -24.34 -6.51
N ARG A 293 10.25 -24.74 -5.30
CA ARG A 293 11.51 -25.44 -5.04
C ARG A 293 11.59 -26.76 -5.80
N GLU A 294 10.53 -27.57 -5.73
CA GLU A 294 10.45 -28.85 -6.45
C GLU A 294 10.47 -28.63 -7.96
N ALA A 295 9.74 -27.63 -8.46
CA ALA A 295 9.75 -27.27 -9.88
C ALA A 295 11.15 -26.88 -10.39
N LEU A 296 11.90 -26.08 -9.62
CA LEU A 296 13.28 -25.69 -9.96
C LEU A 296 14.23 -26.90 -9.97
N ASN A 297 14.12 -27.78 -8.97
CA ASN A 297 14.94 -29.00 -8.87
C ASN A 297 14.76 -29.91 -10.08
N VAL A 298 13.52 -30.08 -10.57
CA VAL A 298 13.20 -30.91 -11.73
C VAL A 298 13.93 -30.46 -12.99
N VAL A 299 14.11 -29.14 -13.17
CA VAL A 299 14.81 -28.58 -14.34
C VAL A 299 16.24 -28.13 -14.07
N SER A 300 16.76 -28.39 -12.86
CA SER A 300 18.08 -27.93 -12.42
C SER A 300 18.28 -26.42 -12.62
N ALA A 301 17.23 -25.62 -12.42
CA ALA A 301 17.28 -24.17 -12.54
C ALA A 301 17.62 -23.50 -11.21
N SER A 302 18.33 -22.39 -11.28
CA SER A 302 18.62 -21.55 -10.13
C SER A 302 17.37 -20.78 -9.69
N PHE A 303 17.22 -20.61 -8.38
CA PHE A 303 16.21 -19.72 -7.83
C PHE A 303 16.48 -18.26 -8.25
N VAL A 304 15.43 -17.51 -8.55
CA VAL A 304 15.49 -16.08 -8.88
C VAL A 304 14.73 -15.30 -7.84
N SER A 305 15.46 -14.53 -7.02
CA SER A 305 14.90 -13.67 -5.99
C SER A 305 13.86 -12.70 -6.56
N GLY A 306 12.71 -12.60 -5.90
CA GLY A 306 11.61 -11.71 -6.31
C GLY A 306 10.66 -12.25 -7.38
N GLN A 307 10.92 -13.43 -7.95
CA GLN A 307 10.07 -13.97 -9.02
C GLN A 307 8.70 -14.45 -8.51
N VAL A 308 8.64 -14.93 -7.26
CA VAL A 308 7.39 -15.33 -6.60
C VAL A 308 6.96 -14.22 -5.65
N VAL A 309 5.72 -13.78 -5.81
CA VAL A 309 5.10 -12.69 -5.06
C VAL A 309 3.86 -13.23 -4.36
N LEU A 310 3.72 -12.95 -3.07
CA LEU A 310 2.69 -13.55 -2.22
C LEU A 310 1.98 -12.47 -1.42
N ALA A 311 0.65 -12.50 -1.37
CA ALA A 311 -0.10 -11.69 -0.43
C ALA A 311 0.04 -12.23 0.99
N GLY A 312 0.02 -11.36 1.99
CA GLY A 312 0.14 -11.66 3.41
C GLY A 312 -0.94 -10.89 4.20
N ILE A 313 -1.44 -11.51 5.26
CA ILE A 313 -2.61 -11.03 6.01
C ILE A 313 -2.29 -10.44 7.39
N ASN A 314 -1.03 -10.47 7.78
CA ASN A 314 -0.49 -9.96 9.05
C ASN A 314 1.02 -9.72 8.89
N PRO A 315 1.65 -8.91 9.74
CA PRO A 315 3.10 -8.72 9.74
C PRO A 315 3.88 -10.03 9.93
N LEU A 316 5.12 -10.07 9.46
CA LEU A 316 6.01 -11.21 9.69
C LEU A 316 6.39 -11.30 11.16
N ALA A 317 6.67 -12.52 11.63
CA ALA A 317 7.12 -12.77 13.00
C ALA A 317 8.45 -12.07 13.36
N THR A 318 9.23 -11.72 12.34
CA THR A 318 10.52 -11.03 12.43
C THR A 318 10.41 -9.52 12.33
N ASP A 319 9.22 -8.97 12.03
CA ASP A 319 9.04 -7.54 11.83
C ASP A 319 8.87 -6.80 13.17
N MET A 320 10.01 -6.47 13.77
CA MET A 320 10.10 -5.78 15.05
C MET A 320 9.74 -4.29 15.00
N GLN A 321 9.28 -3.76 13.86
CA GLN A 321 8.70 -2.42 13.82
C GLN A 321 7.36 -2.38 14.56
N TYR A 322 6.61 -3.48 14.52
CA TYR A 322 5.33 -3.60 15.20
C TYR A 322 5.49 -3.95 16.68
N SER A 323 4.81 -3.20 17.53
CA SER A 323 4.71 -3.46 18.97
C SER A 323 3.98 -4.78 19.24
N ALA A 324 2.95 -5.10 18.45
CA ALA A 324 2.27 -6.39 18.51
C ALA A 324 3.23 -7.57 18.28
N ILE A 325 4.16 -7.44 17.33
CA ILE A 325 5.12 -8.50 17.01
C ILE A 325 6.13 -8.70 18.14
N LYS A 326 6.59 -7.63 18.80
CA LYS A 326 7.45 -7.74 20.00
C LYS A 326 6.78 -8.57 21.09
N ARG A 327 5.51 -8.26 21.41
CA ARG A 327 4.74 -9.01 22.44
C ARG A 327 4.43 -10.44 21.99
N PHE A 328 4.14 -10.64 20.72
CA PHE A 328 3.99 -11.97 20.14
C PHE A 328 5.22 -12.85 20.40
N GLN A 329 6.43 -12.34 20.11
CA GLN A 329 7.66 -13.10 20.30
C GLN A 329 7.85 -13.51 21.77
N GLU A 330 7.56 -12.62 22.71
CA GLU A 330 7.63 -12.91 24.16
C GLU A 330 6.65 -14.01 24.56
N ASN A 331 5.37 -13.86 24.17
CA ASN A 331 4.30 -14.80 24.51
C ASN A 331 4.57 -16.19 23.94
N VAL A 332 4.97 -16.28 22.67
CA VAL A 332 5.22 -17.56 22.00
C VAL A 332 6.47 -18.23 22.55
N ARG A 333 7.59 -17.52 22.75
CA ARG A 333 8.79 -18.11 23.35
C ARG A 333 8.51 -18.67 24.75
N SER A 334 7.70 -17.97 25.55
CA SER A 334 7.29 -18.48 26.88
C SER A 334 6.42 -19.73 26.78
N TYR A 335 5.49 -19.78 25.83
CA TYR A 335 4.61 -20.91 25.61
C TYR A 335 5.38 -22.15 25.13
N LEU A 336 6.22 -22.01 24.11
CA LEU A 336 7.01 -23.13 23.57
C LEU A 336 7.96 -23.71 24.63
N LYS A 337 8.59 -22.87 25.46
CA LYS A 337 9.43 -23.32 26.59
C LYS A 337 8.69 -24.16 27.62
N SER A 338 7.41 -23.86 27.85
CA SER A 338 6.57 -24.57 28.83
C SER A 338 5.83 -25.78 28.25
N HIS A 339 5.82 -25.93 26.92
CA HIS A 339 5.10 -26.98 26.21
C HIS A 339 6.02 -27.67 25.18
N PRO A 340 7.04 -28.43 25.63
CA PRO A 340 8.04 -29.05 24.75
C PRO A 340 7.47 -30.14 23.83
N GLY A 341 6.20 -30.52 24.00
CA GLY A 341 5.48 -31.45 23.13
C GLY A 341 4.88 -30.82 21.86
N VAL A 342 4.99 -29.49 21.69
CA VAL A 342 4.68 -28.80 20.42
C VAL A 342 5.88 -29.00 19.49
N THR A 343 5.74 -29.85 18.49
CA THR A 343 6.85 -30.38 17.67
C THR A 343 7.06 -29.65 16.35
N VAL A 344 6.27 -28.62 16.04
CA VAL A 344 6.46 -27.76 14.84
C VAL A 344 7.89 -27.21 14.77
N PHE A 345 8.49 -26.96 15.94
CA PHE A 345 9.79 -26.33 16.08
C PHE A 345 10.70 -27.28 16.87
N ASN A 346 11.80 -27.73 16.27
CA ASN A 346 12.73 -28.61 16.94
C ASN A 346 13.51 -27.82 18.00
N SER A 347 12.96 -27.66 19.21
CA SER A 347 13.47 -27.14 20.52
C SER A 347 14.44 -25.94 20.59
N SER A 348 15.16 -25.62 19.51
CA SER A 348 16.04 -24.48 19.23
C SER A 348 15.65 -23.70 17.97
N ASP A 349 14.72 -24.20 17.13
CA ASP A 349 14.27 -23.50 15.92
C ASP A 349 13.15 -22.50 16.24
N ASP A 350 13.52 -21.27 16.57
CA ASP A 350 12.56 -20.19 16.80
C ASP A 350 11.74 -19.92 15.50
N PHE A 351 10.47 -19.49 15.65
CA PHE A 351 9.54 -19.09 14.57
C PHE A 351 10.05 -17.94 13.67
N ASP A 352 11.26 -17.46 13.90
CA ASP A 352 12.01 -16.50 13.10
C ASP A 352 12.82 -17.17 11.97
N HIS A 353 12.97 -18.51 11.97
CA HIS A 353 13.70 -19.26 10.94
C HIS A 353 12.81 -19.81 9.80
N ASP A 354 11.50 -19.88 10.01
CA ASP A 354 10.51 -20.19 8.98
C ASP A 354 9.45 -19.08 8.92
N ASP A 355 9.45 -18.30 7.83
CA ASP A 355 8.56 -17.14 7.70
C ASP A 355 7.08 -17.54 7.58
N ILE A 356 6.79 -18.71 7.01
CA ILE A 356 5.41 -19.17 6.78
C ILE A 356 4.83 -19.65 8.11
N ASP A 357 5.54 -20.52 8.81
CA ASP A 357 5.12 -21.03 10.12
C ASP A 357 5.03 -19.88 11.13
N GLY A 358 6.03 -18.99 11.16
CA GLY A 358 6.02 -17.80 11.99
C GLY A 358 4.83 -16.88 11.69
N GLN A 359 4.51 -16.64 10.43
CA GLN A 359 3.34 -15.83 10.05
C GLN A 359 2.02 -16.47 10.52
N LEU A 360 1.88 -17.79 10.41
CA LEU A 360 0.70 -18.52 10.88
C LEU A 360 0.55 -18.47 12.40
N MET A 361 1.66 -18.58 13.14
CA MET A 361 1.65 -18.37 14.59
C MET A 361 1.21 -16.95 14.95
N VAL A 362 1.70 -15.93 14.24
CA VAL A 362 1.26 -14.54 14.45
C VAL A 362 -0.24 -14.42 14.22
N TYR A 363 -0.78 -15.02 13.14
CA TYR A 363 -2.22 -15.02 12.90
C TYR A 363 -3.00 -15.68 14.06
N GLY A 364 -2.59 -16.87 14.48
CA GLY A 364 -3.20 -17.57 15.61
C GLY A 364 -3.17 -16.75 16.90
N TRP A 365 -2.02 -16.13 17.19
CA TRP A 365 -1.84 -15.27 18.35
C TRP A 365 -2.78 -14.05 18.31
N LEU A 366 -2.86 -13.35 17.19
CA LEU A 366 -3.78 -12.21 17.00
C LEU A 366 -5.23 -12.64 17.21
N VAL A 367 -5.61 -13.83 16.74
CA VAL A 367 -6.97 -14.37 16.98
C VAL A 367 -7.22 -14.58 18.48
N GLY A 368 -6.24 -15.10 19.21
CA GLY A 368 -6.32 -15.28 20.66
C GLY A 368 -6.42 -13.96 21.42
N GLU A 369 -5.69 -12.93 20.99
CA GLU A 369 -5.72 -11.58 21.57
C GLU A 369 -7.11 -10.95 21.36
N VAL A 370 -7.63 -11.00 20.14
CA VAL A 370 -8.96 -10.47 19.79
C VAL A 370 -10.06 -11.25 20.50
N LEU A 371 -9.97 -12.58 20.60
CA LEU A 371 -10.91 -13.39 21.35
C LEU A 371 -10.91 -13.02 22.84
N SER A 372 -9.74 -12.81 23.44
CA SER A 372 -9.62 -12.41 24.84
C SER A 372 -10.33 -11.07 25.10
N GLN A 373 -10.16 -10.09 24.21
CA GLN A 373 -10.90 -8.83 24.27
C GLN A 373 -12.41 -9.06 24.10
N ALA A 374 -12.81 -9.96 23.19
CA ALA A 374 -14.21 -10.24 22.93
C ALA A 374 -14.96 -10.88 24.12
N LEU A 375 -14.24 -11.64 24.96
CA LEU A 375 -14.75 -12.34 26.14
C LEU A 375 -14.63 -11.54 27.45
N ASN A 376 -14.06 -10.34 27.43
CA ASN A 376 -13.74 -9.58 28.64
C ASN A 376 -14.97 -9.12 29.44
N THR A 377 -16.18 -9.21 28.88
CA THR A 377 -17.42 -8.76 29.53
C THR A 377 -18.36 -9.93 29.80
N SER A 378 -18.52 -10.30 31.07
CA SER A 378 -19.31 -11.46 31.49
C SER A 378 -20.79 -11.38 31.14
N GLY A 379 -21.38 -10.17 31.08
CA GLY A 379 -22.78 -9.97 30.72
C GLY A 379 -23.13 -10.45 29.31
N TRP A 380 -22.17 -10.48 28.39
CA TRP A 380 -22.37 -10.94 27.02
C TRP A 380 -22.19 -12.45 26.85
N LEU A 381 -21.85 -13.18 27.90
CA LEU A 381 -21.60 -14.63 27.86
C LEU A 381 -22.74 -15.44 28.48
N SER A 382 -23.88 -14.80 28.75
CA SER A 382 -25.07 -15.47 29.30
C SER A 382 -25.74 -16.42 28.30
N SER A 383 -25.61 -16.17 27.00
CA SER A 383 -26.12 -17.02 25.94
C SER A 383 -25.33 -16.83 24.64
N ARG A 384 -25.55 -17.72 23.67
CA ARG A 384 -24.90 -17.66 22.35
C ARG A 384 -25.37 -16.42 21.57
N GLU A 385 -26.64 -16.07 21.71
CA GLU A 385 -27.26 -14.89 21.11
C GLU A 385 -26.68 -13.60 21.68
N ALA A 386 -26.61 -13.49 23.01
CA ALA A 386 -26.03 -12.31 23.67
C ALA A 386 -24.57 -12.10 23.25
N PHE A 387 -23.79 -13.18 23.12
CA PHE A 387 -22.41 -13.08 22.65
C PHE A 387 -22.35 -12.60 21.20
N MET A 388 -23.17 -13.19 20.32
CA MET A 388 -23.24 -12.79 18.91
C MET A 388 -23.66 -11.32 18.76
N GLU A 389 -24.66 -10.85 19.49
CA GLU A 389 -25.07 -9.44 19.50
C GLU A 389 -23.90 -8.54 19.92
N SER A 390 -23.19 -8.94 20.97
CA SER A 390 -22.05 -8.18 21.47
C SER A 390 -20.95 -8.00 20.41
N LEU A 391 -20.70 -8.99 19.57
CA LEU A 391 -19.67 -8.95 18.53
C LEU A 391 -19.92 -7.88 17.45
N TYR A 392 -21.19 -7.52 17.24
CA TYR A 392 -21.63 -6.59 16.19
C TYR A 392 -22.19 -5.28 16.74
N ASP A 393 -21.97 -5.00 18.03
CA ASP A 393 -22.29 -3.72 18.68
C ASP A 393 -21.15 -2.70 18.45
N GLN A 394 -20.91 -2.36 17.17
CA GLN A 394 -19.89 -1.38 16.75
C GLN A 394 -18.48 -1.69 17.27
N ARG A 395 -18.12 -2.98 17.41
CA ARG A 395 -16.84 -3.37 18.03
C ARG A 395 -15.64 -3.04 17.16
N ARG A 396 -14.57 -2.60 17.84
CA ARG A 396 -13.22 -2.44 17.32
C ARG A 396 -12.25 -3.09 18.31
N TYR A 397 -11.30 -3.86 17.81
CA TYR A 397 -10.20 -4.37 18.62
C TYR A 397 -8.91 -3.67 18.23
N VAL A 398 -8.15 -3.29 19.26
CA VAL A 398 -6.81 -2.74 19.11
C VAL A 398 -5.86 -3.68 19.83
N VAL A 399 -5.01 -4.35 19.08
CA VAL A 399 -3.95 -5.21 19.59
C VAL A 399 -2.64 -4.46 19.37
N ASP A 400 -2.24 -3.71 20.39
CA ASP A 400 -1.11 -2.78 20.34
C ASP A 400 -1.26 -1.75 19.20
N ASP A 401 -0.57 -1.95 18.10
CA ASP A 401 -0.58 -1.12 16.90
C ASP A 401 -1.36 -1.71 15.71
N LEU A 402 -2.04 -2.84 15.92
CA LEU A 402 -2.89 -3.49 14.92
C LEU A 402 -4.38 -3.31 15.25
N VAL A 403 -5.18 -2.98 14.24
CA VAL A 403 -6.61 -2.69 14.40
C VAL A 403 -7.47 -3.67 13.61
N PHE A 404 -8.49 -4.22 14.25
CA PHE A 404 -9.47 -5.13 13.64
C PHE A 404 -10.89 -4.60 13.83
N GLY A 405 -11.64 -4.54 12.74
CA GLY A 405 -12.99 -3.98 12.71
C GLY A 405 -13.08 -2.77 11.75
N ASP A 406 -14.09 -1.92 11.87
CA ASP A 406 -15.22 -2.02 12.81
C ASP A 406 -16.17 -3.17 12.43
N TYR A 407 -16.82 -3.76 13.43
CA TYR A 407 -17.86 -4.77 13.27
C TYR A 407 -19.21 -4.18 13.62
N GLY A 408 -20.23 -4.48 12.82
CA GLY A 408 -21.51 -3.82 12.98
C GLY A 408 -22.69 -4.63 12.47
N ASN A 409 -23.80 -4.57 13.19
CA ASN A 409 -25.05 -5.23 12.82
C ASN A 409 -25.85 -4.39 11.81
N GLU A 410 -27.12 -4.71 11.60
CA GLU A 410 -28.03 -3.87 10.82
C GLU A 410 -28.19 -2.49 11.46
N CYS A 411 -27.96 -1.44 10.68
CA CYS A 411 -28.14 -0.07 11.14
C CYS A 411 -29.58 0.38 10.98
N VAL A 412 -30.07 1.16 11.96
CA VAL A 412 -31.40 1.76 11.95
C VAL A 412 -31.28 3.28 11.75
N GLY A 413 -32.20 3.86 10.96
CA GLY A 413 -32.28 5.30 10.75
C GLY A 413 -31.01 5.91 10.14
N LEU A 414 -30.52 6.98 10.75
CA LEU A 414 -29.34 7.74 10.28
C LEU A 414 -28.01 7.23 10.85
N ALA A 415 -27.99 6.10 11.56
CA ALA A 415 -26.77 5.58 12.20
C ALA A 415 -25.61 5.41 11.20
N ALA A 416 -25.88 4.84 10.03
CA ALA A 416 -24.88 4.68 8.96
C ALA A 416 -24.30 6.03 8.50
N ALA A 417 -25.16 7.04 8.33
CA ALA A 417 -24.75 8.38 7.91
C ALA A 417 -23.93 9.12 8.98
N HIS A 418 -24.06 8.72 10.24
CA HIS A 418 -23.29 9.26 11.36
C HIS A 418 -22.03 8.42 11.69
N GLY A 419 -21.68 7.44 10.84
CA GLY A 419 -20.45 6.68 10.94
C GLY A 419 -20.56 5.30 11.58
N ALA A 420 -21.78 4.81 11.88
CA ALA A 420 -21.94 3.42 12.32
C ALA A 420 -21.60 2.45 11.18
N MET A 421 -20.83 1.41 11.50
CA MET A 421 -20.58 0.30 10.61
C MET A 421 -21.82 -0.59 10.53
N CYS A 422 -22.24 -0.92 9.31
CA CYS A 422 -23.48 -1.65 9.08
C CYS A 422 -23.21 -2.95 8.34
N ARG A 423 -23.82 -4.05 8.81
CA ARG A 423 -23.73 -5.38 8.19
C ARG A 423 -22.27 -5.76 7.89
N CYS A 424 -21.40 -5.60 8.88
CA CYS A 424 -19.99 -5.88 8.76
C CYS A 424 -19.47 -6.98 9.69
N ASN A 425 -18.92 -8.01 9.06
CA ASN A 425 -18.25 -9.12 9.69
C ASN A 425 -16.79 -9.30 9.23
N GLN A 426 -16.17 -8.24 8.69
CA GLN A 426 -14.83 -8.26 8.11
C GLN A 426 -13.91 -7.26 8.85
N GLY A 427 -12.99 -7.77 9.66
CA GLY A 427 -12.12 -6.91 10.48
C GLY A 427 -10.79 -6.53 9.87
N GLY A 428 -10.19 -7.39 9.04
CA GLY A 428 -8.86 -7.14 8.50
C GLY A 428 -8.88 -6.06 7.42
N LYS A 429 -7.94 -5.12 7.48
CA LYS A 429 -7.85 -3.96 6.57
C LYS A 429 -6.49 -3.76 5.92
N VAL A 430 -5.51 -4.64 6.15
CA VAL A 430 -4.16 -4.49 5.61
C VAL A 430 -3.76 -5.74 4.85
N VAL A 431 -3.31 -5.56 3.61
CA VAL A 431 -2.65 -6.60 2.81
C VAL A 431 -1.19 -6.23 2.68
N HIS A 432 -0.31 -7.17 2.97
CA HIS A 432 1.13 -7.07 2.71
C HIS A 432 1.43 -7.85 1.43
N VAL A 433 2.05 -7.24 0.43
CA VAL A 433 2.62 -7.96 -0.71
C VAL A 433 4.07 -8.27 -0.38
N ARG A 434 4.45 -9.53 -0.53
CA ARG A 434 5.77 -10.06 -0.20
C ARG A 434 6.41 -10.67 -1.41
N VAL A 435 7.73 -10.71 -1.41
CA VAL A 435 8.54 -11.43 -2.38
C VAL A 435 9.24 -12.60 -1.71
N LEU A 436 9.34 -13.73 -2.41
CA LEU A 436 10.20 -14.85 -2.02
C LEU A 436 11.63 -14.54 -2.48
N THR A 437 12.58 -14.58 -1.56
CA THR A 437 14.00 -14.25 -1.81
C THR A 437 14.91 -15.44 -1.57
N ASP A 438 16.22 -15.22 -1.76
CA ASP A 438 17.23 -16.24 -1.53
C ASP A 438 17.09 -16.86 -0.13
N GLY A 439 17.31 -18.18 -0.04
CA GLY A 439 17.01 -18.94 1.17
C GLY A 439 15.51 -19.19 1.40
N TYR A 440 14.66 -18.88 0.42
CA TYR A 440 13.20 -19.04 0.48
C TYR A 440 12.55 -18.21 1.60
N ARG A 441 13.14 -17.05 1.88
CA ARG A 441 12.64 -16.11 2.88
C ARG A 441 11.59 -15.18 2.27
N LEU A 442 10.64 -14.76 3.07
CA LEU A 442 9.64 -13.76 2.70
C LEU A 442 10.11 -12.38 3.16
N LEU A 443 10.12 -11.43 2.23
CA LEU A 443 10.35 -10.02 2.53
C LEU A 443 9.16 -9.20 2.07
N ASP A 444 8.77 -8.20 2.87
CA ASP A 444 7.77 -7.21 2.44
C ASP A 444 8.31 -6.48 1.20
N ALA A 445 7.49 -6.40 0.16
CA ALA A 445 7.87 -5.78 -1.10
C ALA A 445 7.76 -4.25 -1.01
N ASP A 446 8.64 -3.54 -1.72
CA ASP A 446 8.54 -2.09 -1.88
C ASP A 446 7.17 -1.70 -2.42
N SER A 447 6.51 -0.72 -1.78
CA SER A 447 5.13 -0.33 -2.14
C SER A 447 4.13 -1.49 -2.09
N GLY A 448 4.44 -2.54 -1.34
CA GLY A 448 3.66 -3.77 -1.24
C GLY A 448 2.54 -3.72 -0.21
N MET A 449 2.50 -2.71 0.65
CA MET A 449 1.43 -2.57 1.64
C MET A 449 0.22 -1.86 1.03
N MET A 450 -0.97 -2.44 1.20
CA MET A 450 -2.24 -1.81 0.83
C MET A 450 -3.18 -1.81 2.02
N MET A 451 -3.53 -0.61 2.48
CA MET A 451 -4.49 -0.39 3.56
C MET A 451 -5.87 -0.01 2.99
N PHE A 452 -6.91 -0.62 3.55
CA PHE A 452 -8.31 -0.37 3.20
C PHE A 452 -8.96 0.58 4.21
N ASP A 453 -9.82 1.47 3.72
CA ASP A 453 -10.55 2.42 4.56
C ASP A 453 -11.39 1.68 5.62
N SER A 454 -11.18 2.04 6.89
CA SER A 454 -11.91 1.48 8.03
C SER A 454 -13.42 1.75 7.96
N SER A 455 -13.85 2.79 7.24
CA SER A 455 -15.28 3.11 7.05
C SER A 455 -16.00 2.13 6.11
N GLN A 456 -15.25 1.31 5.37
CA GLN A 456 -15.80 0.33 4.44
C GLN A 456 -15.63 -1.09 4.97
N CYS A 457 -16.73 -1.84 5.02
CA CYS A 457 -16.66 -3.24 5.40
C CYS A 457 -16.00 -4.12 4.32
N TYR A 458 -16.47 -3.99 3.07
CA TYR A 458 -16.12 -4.87 1.96
C TYR A 458 -15.23 -4.17 0.95
N SER A 459 -14.14 -4.83 0.56
CA SER A 459 -13.18 -4.29 -0.42
C SER A 459 -13.71 -4.24 -1.86
N ASN A 460 -14.86 -4.86 -2.16
CA ASN A 460 -15.43 -4.86 -3.51
C ASN A 460 -15.92 -3.47 -3.98
N ARG A 461 -16.08 -2.51 -3.06
CA ARG A 461 -16.41 -1.11 -3.36
C ARG A 461 -15.17 -0.24 -3.54
N VAL A 462 -13.99 -0.77 -3.21
CA VAL A 462 -12.74 -0.04 -3.30
C VAL A 462 -12.34 0.03 -4.77
N GLY A 463 -12.35 1.24 -5.32
CA GLY A 463 -11.87 1.47 -6.67
C GLY A 463 -10.35 1.40 -6.72
N VAL A 464 -9.78 0.33 -7.30
CA VAL A 464 -8.39 0.38 -7.75
C VAL A 464 -8.30 1.47 -8.80
N ARG A 465 -7.43 2.43 -8.55
CA ARG A 465 -7.19 3.53 -9.48
C ARG A 465 -6.11 3.11 -10.47
N ALA A 466 -6.26 3.46 -11.75
CA ALA A 466 -5.22 3.18 -12.75
C ALA A 466 -3.89 3.79 -12.29
N PRO A 467 -2.79 2.99 -12.27
CA PRO A 467 -1.47 3.49 -11.93
C PRO A 467 -1.04 4.53 -12.97
N PHE A 468 -0.13 5.41 -12.57
CA PHE A 468 0.61 6.31 -13.44
C PHE A 468 2.09 5.98 -13.26
N SER A 469 2.62 5.25 -14.24
CA SER A 469 3.97 4.72 -14.26
C SER A 469 4.90 5.69 -14.97
N ALA A 470 5.82 6.28 -14.20
CA ALA A 470 6.80 7.22 -14.67
C ALA A 470 8.22 6.64 -14.61
N VAL A 471 9.04 6.98 -15.60
CA VAL A 471 10.48 6.68 -15.59
C VAL A 471 11.31 7.94 -15.51
N LEU A 472 12.44 7.84 -14.83
CA LEU A 472 13.47 8.86 -14.78
C LEU A 472 14.83 8.23 -15.11
N PHE A 473 15.73 9.00 -15.70
CA PHE A 473 17.03 8.51 -16.15
C PHE A 473 18.16 9.08 -15.30
N LYS A 474 18.87 8.21 -14.56
CA LYS A 474 20.10 8.54 -13.83
C LYS A 474 21.28 8.45 -14.81
N VAL A 475 21.68 9.60 -15.35
CA VAL A 475 22.67 9.72 -16.44
C VAL A 475 24.09 9.70 -15.88
N THR A 476 24.85 8.61 -16.12
CA THR A 476 26.11 8.36 -15.40
C THR A 476 27.33 9.14 -15.92
N ASP A 477 27.29 9.60 -17.17
CA ASP A 477 28.36 10.36 -17.84
C ASP A 477 28.14 11.88 -17.77
N ASP A 478 27.07 12.34 -17.14
CA ASP A 478 26.78 13.76 -16.91
C ASP A 478 26.47 14.01 -15.41
N PRO A 479 27.44 14.56 -14.66
CA PRO A 479 27.27 14.84 -13.23
C PRO A 479 26.13 15.81 -12.89
N VAL A 480 25.79 16.73 -13.80
CA VAL A 480 24.73 17.72 -13.61
C VAL A 480 23.38 17.03 -13.72
N ALA A 481 23.21 16.20 -14.75
CA ALA A 481 22.02 15.39 -14.94
C ALA A 481 21.80 14.41 -13.78
N MET A 482 22.86 13.72 -13.34
CA MET A 482 22.81 12.81 -12.21
C MET A 482 22.35 13.51 -10.93
N ASN A 483 22.99 14.62 -10.57
CA ASN A 483 22.65 15.38 -9.37
C ASN A 483 21.23 15.96 -9.44
N ALA A 484 20.78 16.45 -10.60
CA ALA A 484 19.41 16.94 -10.76
C ALA A 484 18.36 15.86 -10.48
N VAL A 485 18.61 14.63 -10.94
CA VAL A 485 17.72 13.49 -10.69
C VAL A 485 17.74 13.05 -9.24
N GLU A 486 18.91 13.06 -8.58
CA GLU A 486 19.01 12.78 -7.14
C GLU A 486 18.22 13.79 -6.29
N GLU A 487 18.23 15.08 -6.68
CA GLU A 487 17.41 16.10 -5.99
C GLU A 487 15.91 15.87 -6.22
N ILE A 488 15.49 15.42 -7.39
CA ILE A 488 14.08 15.04 -7.66
C ILE A 488 13.68 13.84 -6.79
N ASP A 489 14.53 12.81 -6.75
CA ASP A 489 14.33 11.59 -5.95
C ASP A 489 14.17 11.95 -4.46
N ARG A 490 15.11 12.76 -3.94
CA ARG A 490 15.08 13.27 -2.57
C ARG A 490 13.84 14.11 -2.30
N GLY A 491 13.51 15.04 -3.18
CA GLY A 491 12.31 15.89 -3.06
C GLY A 491 11.02 15.07 -3.02
N SER A 492 10.93 14.01 -3.83
CA SER A 492 9.76 13.14 -3.88
C SER A 492 9.55 12.33 -2.59
N SER A 493 10.64 11.87 -1.96
CA SER A 493 10.59 11.11 -0.70
C SER A 493 10.16 11.93 0.53
N LEU A 494 10.31 13.27 0.49
CA LEU A 494 9.99 14.15 1.62
C LEU A 494 8.48 14.40 1.80
N LEU A 495 7.69 14.33 0.74
CA LEU A 495 6.26 14.64 0.81
C LEU A 495 5.47 13.39 1.22
N GLU A 496 5.36 13.14 2.53
CA GLU A 496 4.58 12.05 3.16
C GLU A 496 3.14 11.90 2.61
N ILE A 497 2.57 12.97 2.02
CA ILE A 497 1.21 13.03 1.46
C ILE A 497 1.06 12.20 0.16
N ILE A 498 2.17 11.98 -0.54
CA ILE A 498 2.23 11.13 -1.72
C ILE A 498 3.22 10.02 -1.38
N ARG A 499 2.79 9.02 -0.60
CA ARG A 499 3.54 7.77 -0.52
C ARG A 499 3.51 7.14 -1.91
N VAL A 500 4.46 7.56 -2.76
CA VAL A 500 4.65 7.12 -4.14
C VAL A 500 4.68 5.59 -4.09
N GLY A 501 3.83 4.95 -4.89
CA GLY A 501 3.65 3.51 -4.90
C GLY A 501 2.86 2.88 -3.74
N GLU A 502 2.94 3.37 -2.50
CA GLU A 502 2.23 2.74 -1.36
C GLU A 502 0.72 3.06 -1.36
N GLU A 503 0.34 4.33 -1.28
CA GLU A 503 -1.07 4.78 -1.24
C GLU A 503 -1.48 5.55 -2.51
N GLY A 504 -0.49 6.08 -3.25
CA GLY A 504 -0.68 6.93 -4.41
C GLY A 504 -1.05 6.20 -5.71
N ARG A 505 -1.24 6.96 -6.79
CA ARG A 505 -1.31 6.40 -8.16
C ARG A 505 0.00 6.51 -8.90
N LEU A 506 0.91 7.36 -8.43
CA LEU A 506 2.20 7.62 -9.05
C LEU A 506 3.19 6.55 -8.63
N PHE A 507 3.82 5.91 -9.62
CA PHE A 507 4.95 5.00 -9.46
C PHE A 507 6.11 5.57 -10.25
N ILE A 508 7.28 5.72 -9.63
CA ILE A 508 8.47 6.30 -10.26
C ILE A 508 9.58 5.26 -10.24
N ASN A 509 10.16 4.98 -11.41
CA ASN A 509 11.29 4.07 -11.54
C ASN A 509 12.49 4.78 -12.14
N ALA A 510 13.64 4.63 -11.48
CA ALA A 510 14.90 5.16 -11.96
C ALA A 510 15.67 4.13 -12.80
N ILE A 511 16.13 4.54 -13.98
CA ILE A 511 16.97 3.73 -14.87
C ILE A 511 18.35 4.38 -14.95
N THR A 512 19.40 3.65 -14.59
CA THR A 512 20.78 4.17 -14.55
C THR A 512 21.55 3.71 -15.79
N LEU A 513 22.05 4.66 -16.58
CA LEU A 513 22.71 4.40 -17.86
C LEU A 513 23.45 5.65 -18.38
N PRO A 514 24.41 5.52 -19.31
CA PRO A 514 25.01 6.67 -19.98
C PRO A 514 24.03 7.34 -20.94
N SER A 515 24.26 8.62 -21.22
CA SER A 515 23.45 9.49 -22.08
C SER A 515 23.17 8.91 -23.47
N SER A 516 24.17 8.23 -24.05
CA SER A 516 24.08 7.59 -25.37
C SER A 516 23.10 6.42 -25.43
N GLY A 517 22.75 5.82 -24.28
CA GLY A 517 21.85 4.68 -24.18
C GLY A 517 20.37 5.04 -24.03
N ILE A 518 20.04 6.28 -23.65
CA ILE A 518 18.68 6.65 -23.18
C ILE A 518 17.59 6.37 -24.21
N VAL A 519 17.79 6.76 -25.47
CA VAL A 519 16.79 6.54 -26.53
C VAL A 519 16.54 5.06 -26.77
N GLY A 520 17.61 4.25 -26.77
CA GLY A 520 17.51 2.81 -26.96
C GLY A 520 16.80 2.13 -25.79
N GLU A 521 17.14 2.52 -24.57
CA GLU A 521 16.55 1.97 -23.35
C GLU A 521 15.09 2.37 -23.19
N LEU A 522 14.72 3.64 -23.45
CA LEU A 522 13.33 4.07 -23.41
C LEU A 522 12.45 3.29 -24.39
N LYS A 523 12.94 3.03 -25.61
CA LYS A 523 12.22 2.18 -26.58
C LYS A 523 12.09 0.73 -26.08
N SER A 524 13.15 0.21 -25.46
CA SER A 524 13.14 -1.12 -24.82
C SER A 524 12.08 -1.17 -23.72
N GLU A 525 12.04 -0.16 -22.87
CA GLU A 525 11.14 -0.03 -21.74
C GLU A 525 9.68 0.00 -22.22
N LEU A 526 9.34 0.85 -23.18
CA LEU A 526 7.99 0.94 -23.76
C LEU A 526 7.52 -0.38 -24.41
N SER A 527 8.46 -1.23 -24.85
CA SER A 527 8.13 -2.55 -25.41
C SER A 527 7.96 -3.66 -24.37
N LYS A 528 8.44 -3.44 -23.15
CA LYS A 528 8.53 -4.46 -22.09
C LYS A 528 7.70 -4.14 -20.87
N ARG A 529 7.41 -2.87 -20.60
CA ARG A 529 6.77 -2.41 -19.37
C ARG A 529 5.73 -1.34 -19.66
N ILE A 530 4.75 -1.24 -18.77
CA ILE A 530 3.82 -0.11 -18.73
C ILE A 530 4.62 1.13 -18.32
N THR A 531 4.70 2.12 -19.21
CA THR A 531 5.34 3.41 -18.95
C THR A 531 4.48 4.50 -19.58
N ASP A 532 3.89 5.33 -18.73
CA ASP A 532 2.99 6.41 -19.14
C ASP A 532 3.75 7.71 -19.41
N ALA A 533 4.80 7.96 -18.62
CA ALA A 533 5.58 9.19 -18.74
C ALA A 533 7.08 9.05 -18.47
N VAL A 534 7.83 10.01 -18.99
CA VAL A 534 9.21 10.31 -18.63
C VAL A 534 9.22 11.62 -17.83
N LEU A 535 9.93 11.62 -16.71
CA LEU A 535 10.11 12.78 -15.83
C LEU A 535 11.59 13.17 -15.75
N GLY A 536 11.84 14.44 -15.41
CA GLY A 536 13.18 14.93 -15.09
C GLY A 536 14.04 15.19 -16.32
N VAL A 537 15.34 14.87 -16.20
CA VAL A 537 16.34 15.28 -17.18
C VAL A 537 16.23 14.50 -18.47
N VAL A 538 16.13 15.21 -19.60
CA VAL A 538 16.07 14.61 -20.94
C VAL A 538 16.86 15.44 -21.95
N SER A 539 17.41 14.76 -22.94
CA SER A 539 17.98 15.41 -24.13
C SER A 539 16.93 15.55 -25.23
N GLY A 540 17.18 16.44 -26.19
CA GLY A 540 16.22 16.70 -27.27
C GLY A 540 15.89 15.47 -28.12
N SER A 541 16.84 14.55 -28.33
CA SER A 541 16.61 13.31 -29.08
C SER A 541 15.67 12.34 -28.36
N VAL A 542 15.62 12.39 -27.03
CA VAL A 542 14.72 11.57 -26.22
C VAL A 542 13.28 12.07 -26.37
N LEU A 543 13.08 13.39 -26.45
CA LEU A 543 11.76 14.01 -26.66
C LEU A 543 11.08 13.58 -27.96
N ASP A 544 11.82 13.04 -28.94
CA ASP A 544 11.27 12.60 -30.22
C ASP A 544 10.80 11.14 -30.19
N VAL A 545 10.94 10.43 -29.05
CA VAL A 545 10.42 9.06 -28.87
C VAL A 545 8.88 9.09 -28.72
N PRO A 546 8.13 8.41 -29.61
CA PRO A 546 6.67 8.39 -29.54
C PRO A 546 6.16 7.39 -28.50
N GLY A 547 4.87 7.49 -28.15
CA GLY A 547 4.18 6.51 -27.31
C GLY A 547 4.34 6.71 -25.80
N VAL A 548 4.94 7.81 -25.37
CA VAL A 548 5.13 8.18 -23.96
C VAL A 548 4.94 9.69 -23.80
N ALA A 549 4.42 10.13 -22.65
CA ALA A 549 4.34 11.54 -22.32
C ALA A 549 5.66 12.03 -21.68
N PHE A 550 6.10 13.24 -21.98
CA PHE A 550 7.16 13.91 -21.24
C PHE A 550 6.53 14.99 -20.38
N ILE A 551 6.65 14.85 -19.06
CA ILE A 551 6.09 15.84 -18.12
C ILE A 551 7.24 16.64 -17.54
N ASP A 552 7.17 17.94 -17.81
CA ASP A 552 8.14 18.96 -17.44
C ASP A 552 9.60 18.55 -17.69
N PRO A 553 9.96 18.27 -18.96
CA PRO A 553 11.31 17.84 -19.28
C PRO A 553 12.34 18.90 -18.90
N VAL A 554 13.33 18.50 -18.11
CA VAL A 554 14.46 19.36 -17.73
C VAL A 554 15.56 19.18 -18.76
N VAL A 555 15.81 20.22 -19.55
CA VAL A 555 16.87 20.21 -20.57
C VAL A 555 18.17 20.78 -20.01
N LEU A 556 19.29 20.11 -20.28
CA LEU A 556 20.63 20.50 -19.81
C LEU A 556 21.21 21.68 -20.59
N GLU A 557 20.72 21.89 -21.81
CA GLU A 557 21.12 23.01 -22.66
C GLU A 557 19.90 23.90 -22.92
N PRO A 558 20.06 25.23 -22.98
CA PRO A 558 19.01 26.15 -23.39
C PRO A 558 18.64 25.90 -24.84
N ARG A 559 17.34 25.75 -25.09
CA ARG A 559 16.81 25.43 -26.41
C ARG A 559 15.44 26.06 -26.62
N LEU A 560 15.11 26.30 -27.88
CA LEU A 560 13.76 26.74 -28.23
C LEU A 560 12.80 25.56 -28.19
N ASN A 561 11.59 25.82 -27.72
CA ASN A 561 10.51 24.88 -27.72
C ASN A 561 10.11 24.53 -29.16
N LYS A 562 9.99 23.24 -29.43
CA LYS A 562 9.43 22.71 -30.68
C LYS A 562 8.15 22.00 -30.29
N TYR A 563 7.05 22.40 -30.91
CA TYR A 563 5.74 21.84 -30.58
C TYR A 563 5.77 20.31 -30.75
N ARG A 564 5.55 19.62 -29.63
CA ARG A 564 5.43 18.16 -29.55
C ARG A 564 4.18 17.84 -28.76
N ARG A 565 3.24 17.10 -29.37
CA ARG A 565 1.92 16.83 -28.78
C ARG A 565 2.01 16.05 -27.45
N HIS A 566 3.06 15.27 -27.26
CA HIS A 566 3.30 14.42 -26.11
C HIS A 566 4.21 15.06 -25.05
N VAL A 567 4.58 16.33 -25.20
CA VAL A 567 5.38 17.07 -24.22
C VAL A 567 4.49 18.07 -23.49
N ILE A 568 4.48 17.98 -22.16
CA ILE A 568 3.71 18.85 -21.27
C ILE A 568 4.71 19.67 -20.47
N HIS A 569 4.74 20.99 -20.67
CA HIS A 569 5.58 21.90 -19.89
C HIS A 569 4.82 22.39 -18.66
N LEU A 570 5.39 22.22 -17.47
CA LEU A 570 4.88 22.81 -16.23
C LEU A 570 5.70 24.06 -15.87
N SER A 571 7.01 23.99 -16.07
CA SER A 571 7.97 25.09 -16.01
C SER A 571 7.88 25.97 -17.27
N PRO A 572 8.31 27.24 -17.21
CA PRO A 572 8.14 28.15 -18.33
C PRO A 572 9.17 27.85 -19.43
N THR A 573 8.73 27.88 -20.69
CA THR A 573 9.66 27.72 -21.82
C THR A 573 10.59 28.93 -21.95
N LEU A 574 11.70 28.80 -22.67
CA LEU A 574 12.67 29.88 -22.83
C LEU A 574 12.03 31.14 -23.45
N GLU A 575 11.13 30.94 -24.40
CA GLU A 575 10.38 32.02 -25.07
C GLU A 575 9.44 32.75 -24.12
N GLN A 576 8.73 32.01 -23.26
CA GLN A 576 7.87 32.58 -22.23
C GLN A 576 8.69 33.39 -21.23
N GLN A 577 9.87 32.89 -20.83
CA GLN A 577 10.78 33.60 -19.94
C GLN A 577 11.29 34.89 -20.59
N PHE A 578 11.70 34.87 -21.86
CA PHE A 578 12.10 36.10 -22.57
C PHE A 578 10.98 37.13 -22.58
N TYR A 579 9.77 36.73 -23.00
CA TYR A 579 8.66 37.66 -23.08
C TYR A 579 8.34 38.33 -21.73
N VAL A 580 8.27 37.54 -20.66
CA VAL A 580 7.94 38.04 -19.31
C VAL A 580 9.06 38.92 -18.75
N VAL A 581 10.32 38.50 -18.85
CA VAL A 581 11.44 39.27 -18.30
C VAL A 581 11.64 40.57 -19.09
N VAL A 582 11.58 40.51 -20.42
CA VAL A 582 11.69 41.70 -21.27
C VAL A 582 10.55 42.68 -20.96
N SER A 583 9.30 42.20 -20.85
CA SER A 583 8.15 43.02 -20.47
C SER A 583 8.33 43.66 -19.09
N TYR A 584 8.85 42.92 -18.10
CA TYR A 584 9.12 43.43 -16.76
C TYR A 584 10.20 44.52 -16.73
N LEU A 585 11.21 44.40 -17.59
CA LEU A 585 12.34 45.32 -17.69
C LEU A 585 12.05 46.49 -18.64
N ALA A 586 11.04 46.37 -19.52
CA ALA A 586 10.57 47.44 -20.37
C ALA A 586 10.16 48.65 -19.50
N GLY A 587 10.77 49.81 -19.77
CA GLY A 587 10.58 51.03 -18.97
C GLY A 587 11.42 51.12 -17.69
N LYS A 588 12.13 50.06 -17.28
CA LYS A 588 13.11 50.07 -16.16
C LYS A 588 14.55 50.06 -16.65
N ALA A 589 14.80 49.52 -17.84
CA ALA A 589 16.11 49.48 -18.45
C ALA A 589 16.64 50.90 -18.72
N ARG A 590 17.82 51.21 -18.18
CA ARG A 590 18.55 52.47 -18.42
C ARG A 590 19.72 52.30 -19.38
N GLU A 591 20.11 51.06 -19.62
CA GLU A 591 21.28 50.64 -20.39
C GLU A 591 20.86 49.55 -21.40
N GLY A 592 21.74 49.21 -22.33
CA GLY A 592 21.46 48.26 -23.42
C GLY A 592 21.25 46.81 -23.00
N PHE A 593 20.68 46.01 -23.91
CA PHE A 593 20.53 44.57 -23.76
C PHE A 593 21.64 43.83 -24.48
N HIS A 594 22.17 42.78 -23.85
CA HIS A 594 23.21 41.93 -24.40
C HIS A 594 22.88 40.46 -24.16
N ALA A 595 23.44 39.56 -24.96
CA ALA A 595 23.30 38.12 -24.81
C ALA A 595 24.65 37.40 -24.87
N VAL A 596 24.82 36.44 -23.98
CA VAL A 596 25.94 35.48 -23.95
C VAL A 596 25.33 34.08 -23.90
N ILE A 597 25.39 33.36 -25.02
CA ILE A 597 24.63 32.13 -25.24
C ILE A 597 25.58 30.97 -25.50
N ARG A 598 25.44 29.89 -24.72
CA ARG A 598 26.08 28.59 -24.97
C ARG A 598 25.00 27.58 -25.31
N SER A 599 24.79 27.35 -26.60
CA SER A 599 23.83 26.37 -27.10
C SER A 599 24.13 26.02 -28.56
N SER A 600 23.75 24.82 -28.98
CA SER A 600 23.72 24.45 -30.39
C SER A 600 22.69 25.25 -31.20
N GLU A 601 21.67 25.83 -30.55
CA GLU A 601 20.65 26.69 -31.15
C GLU A 601 20.93 28.19 -30.85
N GLY A 602 22.21 28.56 -30.63
CA GLY A 602 22.59 29.88 -30.13
C GLY A 602 22.17 31.06 -31.01
N ASP A 603 22.29 30.92 -32.34
CA ASP A 603 21.85 31.93 -33.30
C ASP A 603 20.33 32.15 -33.23
N ASP A 604 19.55 31.06 -33.31
CA ASP A 604 18.07 31.11 -33.25
C ASP A 604 17.57 31.72 -31.92
N ILE A 605 18.22 31.38 -30.80
CA ILE A 605 17.91 31.94 -29.49
C ILE A 605 18.19 33.46 -29.48
N GLY A 606 19.31 33.88 -30.06
CA GLY A 606 19.68 35.29 -30.19
C GLY A 606 18.67 36.08 -31.03
N ASP A 607 18.25 35.52 -32.16
CA ASP A 607 17.25 36.12 -33.05
C ASP A 607 15.88 36.25 -32.39
N LEU A 608 15.45 35.22 -31.64
CA LEU A 608 14.20 35.28 -30.90
C LEU A 608 14.25 36.34 -29.80
N LEU A 609 15.35 36.41 -29.04
CA LEU A 609 15.51 37.44 -28.00
C LEU A 609 15.50 38.84 -28.63
N SER A 610 16.19 39.04 -29.75
CA SER A 610 16.18 40.29 -30.51
C SER A 610 14.75 40.67 -30.95
N THR A 611 14.02 39.73 -31.52
CA THR A 611 12.62 39.92 -31.95
C THR A 611 11.70 40.26 -30.77
N THR A 612 11.91 39.59 -29.62
CA THR A 612 11.17 39.86 -28.40
C THR A 612 11.44 41.28 -27.90
N LEU A 613 12.70 41.72 -27.89
CA LEU A 613 13.08 43.09 -27.50
C LEU A 613 12.45 44.14 -28.42
N VAL A 614 12.45 43.91 -29.73
CA VAL A 614 11.83 44.81 -30.73
C VAL A 614 10.34 44.99 -30.46
N THR A 615 9.65 43.94 -30.02
CA THR A 615 8.22 43.99 -29.66
C THR A 615 7.94 45.01 -28.55
N PHE A 616 8.92 45.30 -27.69
CA PHE A 616 8.82 46.29 -26.62
C PHE A 616 9.60 47.59 -26.91
N GLY A 617 9.97 47.84 -28.16
CA GLY A 617 10.69 49.06 -28.57
C GLY A 617 12.15 49.11 -28.12
N MET A 618 12.76 47.95 -27.84
CA MET A 618 14.14 47.80 -27.39
C MET A 618 14.98 47.09 -28.47
N ALA A 619 16.30 47.08 -28.31
CA ALA A 619 17.22 46.44 -29.25
C ALA A 619 18.32 45.67 -28.51
N LEU A 620 18.72 44.53 -29.10
CA LEU A 620 19.87 43.75 -28.66
C LEU A 620 21.15 44.39 -29.20
N GLN A 621 22.04 44.84 -28.32
CA GLN A 621 23.27 45.56 -28.71
C GLN A 621 24.42 44.63 -29.08
N SER A 622 24.49 43.45 -28.45
CA SER A 622 25.52 42.46 -28.75
C SER A 622 25.06 41.05 -28.41
N THR A 623 25.47 40.09 -29.22
CA THR A 623 25.28 38.66 -29.00
C THR A 623 26.64 37.97 -29.06
N THR A 624 27.00 37.22 -28.02
CA THR A 624 28.19 36.37 -27.99
C THR A 624 27.77 34.92 -27.92
N ILE A 625 28.10 34.13 -28.94
CA ILE A 625 27.79 32.71 -29.00
C ILE A 625 29.05 31.91 -28.62
N MET A 626 28.89 30.94 -27.73
CA MET A 626 29.96 30.13 -27.17
C MET A 626 29.74 28.65 -27.48
N SER A 627 30.81 27.96 -27.85
CA SER A 627 30.78 26.52 -28.12
C SER A 627 31.32 25.71 -26.95
N GLY A 628 30.62 24.62 -26.58
CA GLY A 628 31.07 23.63 -25.60
C GLY A 628 31.62 24.23 -24.31
N ASN A 629 32.83 23.81 -23.91
CA ASN A 629 33.46 24.22 -22.65
C ASN A 629 34.23 25.55 -22.74
N ALA A 630 33.96 26.39 -23.76
CA ALA A 630 34.63 27.67 -23.87
C ALA A 630 34.38 28.54 -22.62
N PRO A 631 35.41 29.18 -22.04
CA PRO A 631 35.27 29.93 -20.80
C PRO A 631 34.44 31.20 -21.00
N MET A 632 33.59 31.53 -20.03
CA MET A 632 32.80 32.77 -20.02
C MET A 632 33.63 34.00 -19.64
N LYS A 633 34.76 33.80 -18.96
CA LYS A 633 35.64 34.88 -18.50
C LYS A 633 36.05 35.79 -19.66
N GLY A 634 35.82 37.10 -19.48
CA GLY A 634 36.15 38.13 -20.48
C GLY A 634 35.13 38.30 -21.61
N ARG A 635 33.98 37.60 -21.55
CA ARG A 635 32.90 37.69 -22.54
C ARG A 635 31.64 38.37 -22.03
N LEU A 636 31.56 38.62 -20.72
CA LEU A 636 30.46 39.35 -20.10
C LEU A 636 30.65 40.86 -20.32
N PRO A 637 29.63 41.57 -20.83
CA PRO A 637 29.63 43.03 -20.84
C PRO A 637 29.76 43.64 -19.45
N ASP A 638 30.34 44.84 -19.38
CA ASP A 638 30.59 45.56 -18.12
C ASP A 638 29.42 46.45 -17.67
N ARG A 639 28.39 46.58 -18.50
CA ARG A 639 27.15 47.35 -18.24
C ARG A 639 25.98 46.76 -19.01
N GLY A 640 24.76 47.17 -18.67
CA GLY A 640 23.55 46.74 -19.34
C GLY A 640 22.84 45.56 -18.68
N ILE A 641 21.86 45.02 -19.40
CA ILE A 641 21.11 43.83 -19.03
C ILE A 641 21.65 42.68 -19.88
N VAL A 642 22.30 41.71 -19.25
CA VAL A 642 22.98 40.61 -19.93
C VAL A 642 22.21 39.31 -19.71
N TYR A 643 21.65 38.75 -20.78
CA TYR A 643 21.12 37.40 -20.76
C TYR A 643 22.28 36.40 -20.88
N VAL A 644 22.44 35.54 -19.88
CA VAL A 644 23.49 34.51 -19.85
C VAL A 644 22.84 33.14 -19.82
N MET A 645 23.10 32.32 -20.84
CA MET A 645 22.41 31.05 -21.05
C MET A 645 23.39 29.91 -21.31
N GLY A 646 23.10 28.74 -20.75
CA GLY A 646 23.84 27.50 -20.90
C GLY A 646 25.06 27.49 -20.01
N LEU A 647 24.88 27.28 -18.71
CA LEU A 647 25.94 27.48 -17.71
C LEU A 647 26.78 26.23 -17.43
N ASN A 648 28.10 26.43 -17.40
CA ASN A 648 29.05 25.43 -16.94
C ASN A 648 29.37 25.58 -15.45
N THR A 649 29.96 24.53 -14.87
CA THR A 649 30.43 24.55 -13.49
C THR A 649 31.36 25.74 -13.25
N GLY A 650 31.07 26.51 -12.20
CA GLY A 650 31.85 27.70 -11.82
C GLY A 650 31.42 29.00 -12.51
N ASP A 651 30.55 28.97 -13.52
CA ASP A 651 30.02 30.19 -14.14
C ASP A 651 29.20 31.02 -13.13
N ALA A 652 28.54 30.40 -12.14
CA ALA A 652 27.79 31.11 -11.11
C ALA A 652 28.67 32.06 -10.27
N GLU A 653 29.86 31.60 -9.86
CA GLU A 653 30.84 32.40 -9.11
C GLU A 653 31.40 33.54 -9.98
N LEU A 654 31.71 33.24 -11.25
CA LEU A 654 32.15 34.23 -12.22
C LEU A 654 31.12 35.35 -12.41
N ILE A 655 29.83 34.99 -12.53
CA ILE A 655 28.72 35.95 -12.64
C ILE A 655 28.61 36.78 -11.35
N ALA A 656 28.69 36.14 -10.18
CA ALA A 656 28.60 36.83 -8.88
C ALA A 656 29.72 37.87 -8.70
N ASP A 657 30.96 37.50 -9.02
CA ASP A 657 32.13 38.39 -9.00
C ASP A 657 32.01 39.52 -10.02
N HIS A 658 31.52 39.21 -11.22
CA HIS A 658 31.36 40.21 -12.27
C HIS A 658 30.29 41.24 -11.90
N LEU A 659 29.14 40.79 -11.41
CA LEU A 659 28.12 41.68 -10.87
C LEU A 659 28.69 42.55 -9.76
N GLN A 660 29.47 42.00 -8.82
CA GLN A 660 30.07 42.77 -7.72
C GLN A 660 31.02 43.87 -8.23
N ARG A 661 31.85 43.57 -9.23
CA ARG A 661 32.81 44.51 -9.82
C ARG A 661 32.14 45.70 -10.54
N HIS A 662 30.99 45.47 -11.19
CA HIS A 662 30.35 46.48 -12.05
C HIS A 662 29.13 47.17 -11.42
N GLY A 663 28.73 46.78 -10.20
CA GLY A 663 27.71 47.48 -9.42
C GLY A 663 26.37 47.67 -10.15
N SER A 664 25.67 48.77 -9.88
CA SER A 664 24.33 49.03 -10.45
C SER A 664 24.27 49.20 -11.98
N LEU A 665 25.43 49.20 -12.66
CA LEU A 665 25.51 49.31 -14.11
C LEU A 665 25.13 48.00 -14.82
N LEU A 666 25.12 46.87 -14.09
CA LEU A 666 24.96 45.53 -14.67
C LEU A 666 23.87 44.72 -13.95
N ILE A 667 22.96 44.16 -14.75
CA ILE A 667 21.95 43.16 -14.37
C ILE A 667 22.19 41.91 -15.21
N VAL A 668 22.14 40.73 -14.59
CA VAL A 668 22.28 39.46 -15.31
C VAL A 668 20.98 38.68 -15.22
N VAL A 669 20.51 38.18 -16.36
CA VAL A 669 19.33 37.33 -16.49
C VAL A 669 19.77 35.92 -16.84
N VAL A 670 19.32 34.92 -16.08
CA VAL A 670 19.62 33.50 -16.30
C VAL A 670 18.30 32.73 -16.51
N PRO A 671 18.22 31.81 -17.49
CA PRO A 671 17.07 30.94 -17.64
C PRO A 671 16.80 30.08 -16.41
N PHE A 672 15.53 29.73 -16.19
CA PHE A 672 15.10 28.91 -15.05
C PHE A 672 15.85 27.58 -14.95
N PHE A 673 16.00 26.85 -16.06
CA PHE A 673 16.68 25.56 -16.05
C PHE A 673 18.19 25.67 -15.77
N ASP A 674 18.87 26.69 -16.29
CA ASP A 674 20.25 27.00 -15.93
C ASP A 674 20.39 27.29 -14.42
N MET A 675 19.42 28.00 -13.84
CA MET A 675 19.39 28.28 -12.40
C MET A 675 19.18 27.01 -11.57
N ILE A 676 18.14 26.21 -11.84
CA ILE A 676 17.81 25.06 -10.97
C ILE A 676 18.83 23.94 -11.06
N LEU A 677 19.40 23.67 -12.25
CA LEU A 677 20.44 22.65 -12.42
C LEU A 677 21.71 23.00 -11.65
N ARG A 678 21.94 24.30 -11.42
CA ARG A 678 23.10 24.86 -10.72
C ARG A 678 22.73 25.50 -9.39
N HIS A 679 21.56 25.19 -8.82
CA HIS A 679 21.00 25.95 -7.69
C HIS A 679 21.98 26.06 -6.51
N ARG A 680 22.67 24.97 -6.17
CA ARG A 680 23.70 24.96 -5.10
C ARG A 680 24.88 25.90 -5.40
N GLU A 681 25.35 25.93 -6.64
CA GLU A 681 26.43 26.83 -7.06
C GLU A 681 25.99 28.30 -6.95
N PHE A 682 24.78 28.61 -7.40
CA PHE A 682 24.20 29.95 -7.27
C PHE A 682 24.01 30.38 -5.81
N VAL A 683 23.45 29.51 -4.97
CA VAL A 683 23.28 29.79 -3.54
C VAL A 683 24.64 30.07 -2.91
N SER A 684 25.65 29.22 -3.15
CA SER A 684 27.00 29.43 -2.62
C SER A 684 27.62 30.74 -3.10
N ALA A 685 27.52 31.04 -4.39
CA ALA A 685 28.12 32.21 -5.00
C ALA A 685 27.48 33.52 -4.53
N PHE A 686 26.17 33.55 -4.33
CA PHE A 686 25.43 34.79 -4.01
C PHE A 686 25.09 34.96 -2.52
N GLN A 687 25.31 33.95 -1.68
CA GLN A 687 25.00 34.03 -0.26
C GLN A 687 25.72 35.23 0.38
N ARG A 688 24.93 36.15 0.95
CA ARG A 688 25.39 37.40 1.61
C ARG A 688 26.08 38.40 0.68
N ARG A 689 25.94 38.28 -0.65
CA ARG A 689 26.44 39.29 -1.60
C ARG A 689 25.33 40.27 -2.00
N ALA A 690 25.64 41.56 -1.98
CA ALA A 690 24.74 42.61 -2.46
C ALA A 690 24.46 42.52 -3.97
N SER A 691 25.26 41.75 -4.71
CA SER A 691 25.02 41.45 -6.13
C SER A 691 23.80 40.56 -6.38
N ALA A 692 23.25 39.89 -5.37
CA ALA A 692 22.11 38.99 -5.52
C ALA A 692 20.85 39.68 -6.08
N ASP A 693 20.59 40.94 -5.69
CA ASP A 693 19.43 41.71 -6.15
C ASP A 693 19.46 42.03 -7.67
N ARG A 694 20.59 41.78 -8.33
CA ARG A 694 20.83 42.04 -9.76
C ARG A 694 20.93 40.77 -10.60
N LEU A 695 20.77 39.60 -10.00
CA LEU A 695 20.58 38.34 -10.70
C LEU A 695 19.08 38.06 -10.83
N LEU A 696 18.59 37.98 -12.06
CA LEU A 696 17.17 37.74 -12.35
C LEU A 696 16.99 36.40 -13.06
N PHE A 697 15.90 35.72 -12.74
CA PHE A 697 15.38 34.57 -13.49
C PHE A 697 13.85 34.59 -13.37
N ALA A 698 13.15 33.97 -14.32
CA ALA A 698 11.69 33.89 -14.30
C ALA A 698 11.23 32.47 -14.01
N THR A 699 10.22 32.33 -13.15
CA THR A 699 9.55 31.06 -12.89
C THR A 699 8.05 31.29 -12.72
N ASN A 700 7.24 30.32 -13.14
CA ASN A 700 5.82 30.24 -12.83
C ASN A 700 5.53 29.25 -11.68
N LEU A 701 6.57 28.59 -11.15
CA LEU A 701 6.46 27.69 -10.02
C LEU A 701 6.47 28.47 -8.70
N PRO A 702 5.87 27.94 -7.62
CA PRO A 702 5.95 28.56 -6.31
C PRO A 702 7.40 28.84 -5.91
N HIS A 703 7.65 30.00 -5.29
CA HIS A 703 8.98 30.33 -4.82
C HIS A 703 9.32 29.49 -3.58
N TRP A 704 10.00 28.36 -3.79
CA TRP A 704 10.29 27.39 -2.75
C TRP A 704 11.19 27.93 -1.63
N ALA A 705 11.92 29.04 -1.83
CA ALA A 705 12.70 29.67 -0.75
C ALA A 705 11.96 30.81 -0.02
N ASP A 706 10.67 31.05 -0.35
CA ASP A 706 9.89 32.11 0.30
C ASP A 706 9.40 31.66 1.68
N ARG A 707 10.02 32.22 2.72
CA ARG A 707 9.68 31.93 4.13
C ARG A 707 8.32 32.46 4.55
N ASN A 708 7.75 33.41 3.80
CA ASN A 708 6.46 34.05 4.08
C ASN A 708 5.38 33.63 3.07
N THR A 709 5.61 32.52 2.35
CA THR A 709 4.70 32.04 1.33
C THR A 709 3.31 31.75 1.87
N ARG A 710 2.28 32.11 1.09
CA ARG A 710 0.89 31.71 1.34
C ARG A 710 0.52 30.39 0.66
N SER A 711 1.44 29.79 -0.09
CA SER A 711 1.22 28.50 -0.74
C SER A 711 1.27 27.38 0.30
N GLU A 712 0.15 26.70 0.50
CA GLU A 712 0.06 25.55 1.39
C GLU A 712 1.07 24.46 1.03
N PHE A 713 1.28 24.20 -0.26
CA PHE A 713 2.25 23.21 -0.74
C PHE A 713 3.69 23.55 -0.35
N VAL A 714 4.10 24.82 -0.45
CA VAL A 714 5.45 25.23 -0.06
C VAL A 714 5.62 25.15 1.46
N GLN A 715 4.58 25.51 2.23
CA GLN A 715 4.60 25.37 3.69
C GLN A 715 4.72 23.90 4.13
N GLN A 716 3.99 22.99 3.47
CA GLN A 716 4.07 21.54 3.71
C GLN A 716 5.48 21.01 3.39
N PHE A 717 6.05 21.40 2.24
CA PHE A 717 7.42 21.02 1.88
C PHE A 717 8.46 21.49 2.91
N HIS A 718 8.40 22.77 3.34
CA HIS A 718 9.31 23.28 4.38
C HIS A 718 9.17 22.55 5.72
N LYS A 719 7.96 22.13 6.07
CA LYS A 719 7.72 21.35 7.30
C LYS A 719 8.37 19.97 7.19
N ALA A 720 8.21 19.30 6.06
CA ALA A 720 8.82 18.00 5.80
C ALA A 720 10.34 18.04 5.80
N GLU A 721 10.95 19.01 5.10
CA GLU A 721 12.40 19.19 5.03
C GLU A 721 13.03 19.43 6.41
N LYS A 722 12.37 20.21 7.27
CA LYS A 722 12.83 20.44 8.66
C LYS A 722 12.79 19.18 9.52
N ASN A 723 11.82 18.29 9.27
CA ASN A 723 11.68 17.06 10.02
C ASN A 723 12.70 16.00 9.59
N SER A 724 13.10 15.96 8.32
CA SER A 724 14.14 15.04 7.82
C SER A 724 15.58 15.46 8.14
N SER A 725 15.76 16.71 8.60
CA SER A 725 17.05 17.26 9.03
C SER A 725 17.34 17.05 10.53
N ARG A 726 16.47 16.33 11.24
CA ARG A 726 16.62 15.87 12.63
C ARG A 726 16.79 14.36 12.63
#